data_AF-A0A525CW35-F1
#
_entry.id   AF-A0A525CW35-F1
#
_cell.length_a   1.000
_cell.length_b   1.000
_cell.length_c   1.000
_cell.angle_alpha   90.00
_cell.angle_beta   90.00
_cell.angle_gamma   90.00
#
_symmetry.space_group_name_H-M   'P 1'
#
loop_
_entity.id
_entity.type
_entity.pdbx_description
1 polymer ?
#
loop_
_entity_poly.entity_id
_entity_poly.type
_entity_poly.pdbx_seq_one_letter_code
_entity_poly.pdbx_strand_id
1 'polypeptide(L)'
;MTFDQLILAMLGEAVFLLLLWLVYSVYRIRKLKNKSGEKVVIKEVTKEVTKEVKPDVEIPTYLTFLHQAMLATELRLEEEREEKEVEDKPEEPGEDSFDLGGGYDNPLELRMAFIRSEINAIEASGEDGGAYWSSQEQSLKEILESIPTVAVEQQPLEQNYAQDQSAEEAVDAEDVGAIKTELSELKQQAQALEQYKKLFYGLAGKLKDASEAARPISDELESVKSQLEDASAIDSLTSSYESEYRSLKGILDDIGDGELDEITLEKLRKIMDMRTQRPKEKVVYVDKAEHKVRHQVDKIKQASSQQQGIITELQGMLEMSEDEGMKGEFLSRINSLEAALSESKQCIEVLESENQSRQEQLEDLLLTLDDLTAKAERLDEFESGEEPSAGEEPSADEKTAEEEIDPDDLLAQVQQEDMVETASGSEYSDEKVELEREKLELKRNLEALEEEKRELAKSLEEQQARVAELEEKISKFSRETGDVMNAVVTLEDENDRLMEEVDKIRHEKEELEDQIKHEDDVVHDGQEDVSPDDIDALLANAGNILDEVNDDAVKDKAGGMEEEEFKQVSEYINKEIDNEVEELERQNKDLNEELQQSKELLDTKQAELEQALDEYRQKEQEYKSLVQQLDEKEENLQKKQQELENVQAELQSMQEEIEEKDSLYERLKKEYAQMEHATVEEV
;
A
#
# COMPACT_ATOMS: atom_id res chain seq x y z
N MET A 1 8.06 -76.69 25.39
CA MET A 1 8.80 -75.93 24.37
C MET A 1 10.21 -75.73 24.86
N THR A 2 11.22 -76.07 24.05
CA THR A 2 12.59 -75.65 24.32
C THR A 2 12.75 -74.16 24.03
N PHE A 3 13.75 -73.50 24.62
CA PHE A 3 14.04 -72.09 24.38
C PHE A 3 14.18 -71.77 22.88
N ASP A 4 14.75 -72.71 22.11
CA ASP A 4 14.88 -72.61 20.66
C ASP A 4 13.52 -72.60 19.92
N GLN A 5 12.51 -73.30 20.44
CA GLN A 5 11.15 -73.28 19.87
C GLN A 5 10.43 -71.96 20.16
N LEU A 6 10.72 -71.32 21.29
CA LEU A 6 10.20 -69.98 21.62
C LEU A 6 10.80 -68.91 20.69
N ILE A 7 12.11 -68.98 20.45
CA ILE A 7 12.79 -68.06 19.52
C ILE A 7 12.27 -68.25 18.10
N LEU A 8 12.06 -69.50 17.65
CA LEU A 8 11.49 -69.76 16.33
C LEU A 8 10.07 -69.22 16.20
N ALA A 9 9.25 -69.34 17.25
CA ALA A 9 7.89 -68.80 17.26
C ALA A 9 7.87 -67.27 17.18
N MET A 10 8.71 -66.59 17.98
CA MET A 10 8.81 -65.12 17.94
C MET A 10 9.36 -64.60 16.61
N LEU A 11 10.34 -65.30 16.01
CA LEU A 11 10.81 -64.97 14.67
C LEU A 11 9.72 -65.19 13.61
N GLY A 12 8.92 -66.24 13.76
CA GLY A 12 7.76 -66.50 12.89
C GLY A 12 6.73 -65.37 12.95
N GLU A 13 6.38 -64.90 14.16
CA GLU A 13 5.46 -63.78 14.35
C GLU A 13 6.02 -62.46 13.80
N ALA A 14 7.31 -62.18 14.04
CA ALA A 14 7.94 -60.97 13.50
C ALA A 14 7.97 -60.95 11.97
N VAL A 15 8.26 -62.10 11.33
CA VAL A 15 8.21 -62.23 9.87
C VAL A 15 6.78 -62.09 9.34
N PHE A 16 5.79 -62.64 10.06
CA PHE A 16 4.39 -62.52 9.69
C PHE A 16 3.89 -61.07 9.74
N LEU A 17 4.25 -60.31 10.77
CA LEU A 17 3.94 -58.89 10.88
C LEU A 17 4.61 -58.06 9.79
N LEU A 18 5.86 -58.39 9.43
CA LEU A 18 6.56 -57.75 8.31
C LEU A 18 5.88 -58.00 6.96
N LEU A 19 5.38 -59.22 6.74
CA LEU A 19 4.62 -59.56 5.54
C LEU A 19 3.28 -58.82 5.48
N LEU A 20 2.54 -58.73 6.61
CA LEU A 20 1.31 -57.94 6.67
C LEU A 20 1.57 -56.45 6.41
N TRP A 21 2.65 -55.90 6.96
CA TRP A 21 3.05 -54.51 6.69
C TRP A 21 3.41 -54.29 5.23
N LEU A 22 4.10 -55.23 4.58
CA LEU A 22 4.40 -55.17 3.15
C LEU A 22 3.14 -55.25 2.29
N VAL A 23 2.21 -56.15 2.60
CA VAL A 23 0.92 -56.26 1.90
C VAL A 23 0.10 -54.98 2.08
N TYR A 24 0.05 -54.42 3.29
CA TYR A 24 -0.63 -53.15 3.56
C TYR A 24 0.01 -51.98 2.79
N SER A 25 1.34 -51.90 2.77
CA SER A 25 2.08 -50.88 2.01
C SER A 25 1.83 -51.00 0.51
N VAL A 26 1.84 -52.21 -0.05
CA VAL A 26 1.52 -52.45 -1.47
C VAL A 26 0.05 -52.11 -1.76
N TYR A 27 -0.88 -52.49 -0.88
CA TYR A 27 -2.29 -52.13 -1.01
C TYR A 27 -2.48 -50.60 -0.97
N ARG A 28 -1.80 -49.89 -0.07
CA ARG A 28 -1.85 -48.43 0.04
C ARG A 28 -1.25 -47.76 -1.20
N ILE A 29 -0.11 -48.24 -1.70
CA ILE A 29 0.50 -47.77 -2.96
C ILE A 29 -0.45 -48.01 -4.13
N ARG A 30 -1.12 -49.17 -4.19
CA ARG A 30 -2.08 -49.49 -5.26
C ARG A 30 -3.37 -48.67 -5.17
N LYS A 31 -3.86 -48.39 -3.96
CA LYS A 31 -4.99 -47.49 -3.71
C LYS A 31 -4.67 -46.05 -4.09
N LEU A 32 -3.44 -45.60 -3.83
CA LEU A 32 -2.95 -44.29 -4.27
C LEU A 32 -2.79 -44.23 -5.81
N LYS A 33 -2.32 -45.32 -6.43
CA LYS A 33 -2.18 -45.40 -7.89
C LYS A 33 -3.51 -45.49 -8.62
N ASN A 34 -4.52 -46.17 -8.06
CA ASN A 34 -5.87 -46.19 -8.62
C ASN A 34 -6.60 -44.86 -8.42
N LYS A 35 -6.37 -44.15 -7.30
CA LYS A 35 -6.89 -42.77 -7.14
C LYS A 35 -6.20 -41.76 -8.07
N SER A 36 -4.95 -42.01 -8.51
CA SER A 36 -4.26 -41.15 -9.48
C SER A 36 -4.48 -41.54 -10.95
N GLY A 37 -5.13 -42.67 -11.24
CA GLY A 37 -5.28 -43.18 -12.61
C GLY A 37 -6.51 -42.67 -13.35
N GLU A 38 -7.54 -42.19 -12.65
CA GLU A 38 -8.85 -41.88 -13.24
C GLU A 38 -9.23 -40.39 -13.18
N LYS A 39 -8.35 -39.53 -12.63
CA LYS A 39 -8.55 -38.06 -12.62
C LYS A 39 -7.35 -37.24 -13.16
N VAL A 40 -6.34 -37.87 -13.75
CA VAL A 40 -5.07 -37.19 -14.10
C VAL A 40 -4.90 -36.91 -15.61
N VAL A 41 -5.61 -37.58 -16.52
CA VAL A 41 -5.41 -37.34 -17.96
C VAL A 41 -5.96 -36.00 -18.47
N ILE A 42 -6.76 -35.27 -17.67
CA ILE A 42 -7.20 -33.89 -18.00
C ILE A 42 -6.48 -32.83 -17.13
N LYS A 43 -5.81 -33.22 -16.02
CA LYS A 43 -5.09 -32.28 -15.14
C LYS A 43 -3.56 -32.21 -15.34
N GLU A 44 -2.96 -33.10 -16.12
CA GLU A 44 -1.50 -33.15 -16.30
C GLU A 44 -0.99 -32.27 -17.46
N VAL A 45 -1.86 -31.75 -18.33
CA VAL A 45 -1.51 -30.69 -19.30
C VAL A 45 -1.53 -29.29 -18.64
N THR A 46 -2.13 -29.15 -17.45
CA THR A 46 -2.19 -27.88 -16.71
C THR A 46 -1.31 -27.82 -15.45
N LYS A 47 -0.60 -28.90 -15.07
CA LYS A 47 0.21 -28.92 -13.83
C LYS A 47 1.73 -28.99 -13.99
N GLU A 48 2.29 -29.11 -15.19
CA GLU A 48 3.75 -28.93 -15.37
C GLU A 48 4.19 -27.45 -15.42
N VAL A 49 3.28 -26.48 -15.23
CA VAL A 49 3.61 -25.04 -15.18
C VAL A 49 3.77 -24.49 -13.75
N THR A 50 3.46 -25.24 -12.69
CA THR A 50 3.36 -24.63 -11.33
C THR A 50 3.99 -25.42 -10.19
N LYS A 51 5.19 -25.96 -10.38
CA LYS A 51 6.07 -26.29 -9.25
C LYS A 51 7.53 -25.93 -9.53
N GLU A 52 7.88 -24.69 -9.22
CA GLU A 52 9.05 -24.29 -8.40
C GLU A 52 9.45 -22.84 -8.73
N VAL A 53 8.71 -21.87 -8.20
CA VAL A 53 9.18 -20.54 -7.74
C VAL A 53 8.06 -20.05 -6.82
N LYS A 54 8.37 -19.56 -5.61
CA LYS A 54 7.40 -18.76 -4.84
C LYS A 54 7.24 -17.43 -5.59
N PRO A 55 6.10 -17.14 -6.24
CA PRO A 55 5.90 -15.81 -6.76
C PRO A 55 5.80 -14.88 -5.54
N ASP A 56 6.48 -13.75 -5.57
CA ASP A 56 6.08 -12.63 -4.73
C ASP A 56 4.61 -12.37 -5.06
N VAL A 57 3.77 -12.53 -4.04
CA VAL A 57 2.33 -12.35 -4.15
C VAL A 57 2.10 -10.87 -4.38
N GLU A 58 1.95 -10.47 -5.65
CA GLU A 58 1.32 -9.21 -5.99
C GLU A 58 0.00 -9.16 -5.23
N ILE A 59 -0.13 -8.19 -4.32
CA ILE A 59 -1.34 -7.99 -3.54
C ILE A 59 -2.44 -7.71 -4.57
N PRO A 60 -3.46 -8.59 -4.71
CA PRO A 60 -4.49 -8.41 -5.71
C PRO A 60 -5.18 -7.06 -5.46
N THR A 61 -5.17 -6.18 -6.46
CA THR A 61 -5.89 -4.90 -6.35
C THR A 61 -7.39 -5.18 -6.26
N TYR A 62 -8.14 -4.28 -5.62
CA TYR A 62 -9.61 -4.43 -5.51
C TYR A 62 -10.28 -4.52 -6.90
N LEU A 63 -9.73 -3.84 -7.91
CA LEU A 63 -10.19 -3.96 -9.29
C LEU A 63 -9.96 -5.37 -9.84
N THR A 64 -8.80 -5.98 -9.59
CA THR A 64 -8.51 -7.37 -9.96
C THR A 64 -9.49 -8.33 -9.28
N PHE A 65 -9.81 -8.10 -8.00
CA PHE A 65 -10.81 -8.86 -7.26
C PHE A 65 -12.21 -8.72 -7.89
N LEU A 66 -12.64 -7.51 -8.24
CA LEU A 66 -13.94 -7.28 -8.88
C LEU A 66 -14.04 -7.94 -10.26
N HIS A 67 -12.99 -7.88 -11.07
CA HIS A 67 -12.95 -8.61 -12.35
C HIS A 67 -13.03 -10.13 -12.14
N GLN A 68 -12.35 -10.67 -11.13
CA GLN A 68 -12.41 -12.09 -10.81
C GLN A 68 -13.80 -12.51 -10.29
N ALA A 69 -14.42 -11.67 -9.45
CA ALA A 69 -15.78 -11.88 -8.97
C ALA A 69 -16.82 -11.79 -10.10
N MET A 70 -16.61 -10.90 -11.07
CA MET A 70 -17.44 -10.80 -12.27
C MET A 70 -17.37 -12.08 -13.11
N LEU A 71 -16.15 -12.56 -13.40
CA LEU A 71 -15.94 -13.80 -14.15
C LEU A 71 -16.57 -15.01 -13.45
N ALA A 72 -16.41 -15.11 -12.13
CA ALA A 72 -17.03 -16.19 -11.36
C ALA A 72 -18.57 -16.13 -11.37
N THR A 73 -19.13 -14.92 -11.33
CA THR A 73 -20.59 -14.73 -11.41
C THR A 73 -21.12 -15.02 -12.81
N GLU A 74 -20.38 -14.66 -13.86
CA GLU A 74 -20.72 -14.93 -15.25
C GLU A 74 -20.69 -16.44 -15.57
N LEU A 75 -19.68 -17.17 -15.07
CA LEU A 75 -19.62 -18.63 -15.19
C LEU A 75 -20.83 -19.32 -14.56
N ARG A 76 -21.23 -18.94 -13.34
CA ARG A 76 -22.42 -19.51 -12.69
C ARG A 76 -23.71 -19.19 -13.42
N LEU A 77 -23.80 -18.01 -14.02
CA LEU A 77 -24.99 -17.61 -14.77
C LEU A 77 -25.12 -18.40 -16.09
N GLU A 78 -23.99 -18.78 -16.69
CA GLU A 78 -23.96 -19.67 -17.85
C GLU A 78 -24.31 -21.11 -17.45
N GLU A 79 -23.81 -21.61 -16.30
CA GLU A 79 -24.20 -22.92 -15.75
C GLU A 79 -25.72 -23.01 -15.50
N GLU A 80 -26.34 -22.01 -14.86
CA GLU A 80 -27.80 -21.96 -14.67
C GLU A 80 -28.59 -21.90 -15.99
N ARG A 81 -28.01 -21.31 -17.04
CA ARG A 81 -28.64 -21.29 -18.38
C ARG A 81 -28.55 -22.66 -19.04
N GLU A 82 -27.41 -23.32 -18.97
CA GLU A 82 -27.23 -24.67 -19.50
C GLU A 82 -28.14 -25.67 -18.79
N GLU A 83 -28.32 -25.56 -17.47
CA GLU A 83 -29.25 -26.41 -16.70
C GLU A 83 -30.71 -26.21 -17.16
N LYS A 84 -31.14 -24.95 -17.36
CA LYS A 84 -32.48 -24.61 -17.87
C LYS A 84 -32.71 -25.02 -19.33
N GLU A 85 -31.67 -25.07 -20.17
CA GLU A 85 -31.77 -25.57 -21.55
C GLU A 85 -31.86 -27.11 -21.61
N VAL A 86 -31.35 -27.82 -20.61
CA VAL A 86 -31.43 -29.29 -20.52
C VAL A 86 -32.78 -29.75 -19.97
N GLU A 87 -33.43 -28.96 -19.12
CA GLU A 87 -34.81 -29.17 -18.68
C GLU A 87 -35.82 -28.64 -19.71
N ASP A 88 -35.93 -29.34 -20.84
CA ASP A 88 -36.82 -29.04 -21.98
C ASP A 88 -38.31 -29.34 -21.67
N LYS A 89 -38.80 -28.95 -20.48
CA LYS A 89 -40.20 -28.99 -20.08
C LYS A 89 -40.68 -27.55 -19.81
N PRO A 90 -41.77 -27.11 -20.45
CA PRO A 90 -42.38 -25.82 -20.13
C PRO A 90 -42.97 -25.89 -18.72
N GLU A 91 -42.23 -25.41 -17.72
CA GLU A 91 -42.77 -25.22 -16.39
C GLU A 91 -43.81 -24.08 -16.43
N GLU A 92 -45.00 -24.36 -15.89
CA GLU A 92 -46.00 -23.34 -15.64
C GLU A 92 -45.42 -22.32 -14.65
N PRO A 93 -45.66 -21.01 -14.83
CA PRO A 93 -45.08 -19.98 -13.98
C PRO A 93 -45.56 -20.16 -12.53
N GLY A 94 -44.69 -20.70 -11.67
CA GLY A 94 -44.92 -20.78 -10.24
C GLY A 94 -44.98 -19.37 -9.64
N GLU A 95 -46.02 -19.10 -8.85
CA GLU A 95 -46.34 -17.78 -8.29
C GLU A 95 -45.37 -17.28 -7.20
N ASP A 96 -44.23 -17.94 -6.97
CA ASP A 96 -43.27 -17.63 -5.91
C ASP A 96 -41.91 -17.12 -6.43
N SER A 97 -41.88 -16.43 -7.59
CA SER A 97 -40.69 -15.67 -7.99
C SER A 97 -40.54 -14.45 -7.07
N PHE A 98 -39.44 -14.42 -6.30
CA PHE A 98 -39.11 -13.34 -5.39
C PHE A 98 -38.77 -12.07 -6.19
N ASP A 99 -39.79 -11.26 -6.50
CA ASP A 99 -39.65 -10.00 -7.26
C ASP A 99 -38.87 -8.96 -6.45
N LEU A 100 -37.63 -8.69 -6.87
CA LEU A 100 -36.74 -7.70 -6.27
C LEU A 100 -37.00 -6.26 -6.75
N GLY A 101 -38.07 -6.02 -7.53
CA GLY A 101 -38.56 -4.68 -7.84
C GLY A 101 -37.71 -3.86 -8.81
N GLY A 102 -36.84 -4.49 -9.61
CA GLY A 102 -35.85 -3.81 -10.46
C GLY A 102 -35.67 -4.33 -11.89
N GLY A 103 -36.46 -5.31 -12.35
CA GLY A 103 -36.25 -5.97 -13.64
C GLY A 103 -35.10 -6.99 -13.67
N TYR A 104 -34.65 -7.42 -12.48
CA TYR A 104 -33.71 -8.51 -12.29
C TYR A 104 -34.42 -9.61 -11.50
N ASP A 105 -34.76 -10.70 -12.18
CA ASP A 105 -35.47 -11.84 -11.58
C ASP A 105 -34.50 -12.87 -10.97
N ASN A 106 -33.19 -12.71 -11.23
CA ASN A 106 -32.13 -13.59 -10.77
C ASN A 106 -31.13 -12.84 -9.86
N PRO A 107 -30.84 -13.32 -8.63
CA PRO A 107 -29.85 -12.73 -7.73
C PRO A 107 -28.44 -12.66 -8.34
N LEU A 108 -28.07 -13.57 -9.25
CA LEU A 108 -26.80 -13.53 -9.97
C LEU A 108 -26.74 -12.37 -10.97
N GLU A 109 -27.85 -12.02 -11.62
CA GLU A 109 -27.93 -10.84 -12.50
C GLU A 109 -27.81 -9.55 -11.70
N LEU A 110 -28.45 -9.48 -10.53
CA LEU A 110 -28.32 -8.34 -9.62
C LEU A 110 -26.88 -8.18 -9.11
N ARG A 111 -26.24 -9.29 -8.71
CA ARG A 111 -24.82 -9.31 -8.31
C ARG A 111 -23.92 -8.84 -9.44
N MET A 112 -24.19 -9.28 -10.67
CA MET A 112 -23.40 -8.87 -11.84
C MET A 112 -23.60 -7.39 -12.17
N ALA A 113 -24.83 -6.86 -12.06
CA ALA A 113 -25.11 -5.45 -12.23
C ALA A 113 -24.38 -4.59 -11.17
N PHE A 114 -24.37 -5.04 -9.92
CA PHE A 114 -23.63 -4.41 -8.83
C PHE A 114 -22.11 -4.42 -9.08
N ILE A 115 -21.52 -5.57 -9.43
CA ILE A 115 -20.08 -5.65 -9.71
C ILE A 115 -19.70 -4.75 -10.89
N ARG A 116 -20.54 -4.67 -11.93
CA ARG A 116 -20.33 -3.74 -13.06
C ARG A 116 -20.43 -2.28 -12.64
N SER A 117 -21.37 -1.91 -11.77
CA SER A 117 -21.43 -0.53 -11.26
C SER A 117 -20.20 -0.18 -10.44
N GLU A 118 -19.71 -1.10 -9.62
CA GLU A 118 -18.51 -0.93 -8.81
C GLU A 118 -17.26 -0.75 -9.68
N ILE A 119 -17.07 -1.61 -10.69
CA ILE A 119 -15.97 -1.52 -11.65
C ILE A 119 -16.01 -0.17 -12.39
N ASN A 120 -17.18 0.19 -12.94
CA ASN A 120 -17.35 1.46 -13.65
C ASN A 120 -17.06 2.67 -12.75
N ALA A 121 -17.43 2.60 -11.48
CA ALA A 121 -17.19 3.69 -10.53
C ALA A 121 -15.71 3.83 -10.14
N ILE A 122 -14.98 2.70 -10.04
CA ILE A 122 -13.53 2.69 -9.80
C ILE A 122 -12.77 3.17 -11.04
N GLU A 123 -13.10 2.64 -12.22
CA GLU A 123 -12.49 3.04 -13.49
C GLU A 123 -12.72 4.53 -13.79
N ALA A 124 -13.92 5.05 -13.48
CA ALA A 124 -14.22 6.49 -13.59
C ALA A 124 -13.44 7.37 -12.60
N SER A 125 -12.79 6.78 -11.60
CA SER A 125 -12.11 7.50 -10.51
C SER A 125 -10.57 7.50 -10.63
N GLY A 126 -10.00 6.91 -11.69
CA GLY A 126 -8.56 6.83 -11.97
C GLY A 126 -7.92 5.48 -11.63
N GLU A 127 -6.68 5.23 -12.12
CA GLU A 127 -5.96 3.94 -12.03
C GLU A 127 -5.88 3.36 -10.60
N ASP A 128 -5.94 4.21 -9.58
CA ASP A 128 -5.75 3.79 -8.19
C ASP A 128 -7.08 3.57 -7.43
N GLY A 129 -8.23 3.91 -8.04
CA GLY A 129 -9.54 3.88 -7.38
C GLY A 129 -9.69 4.86 -6.19
N GLY A 130 -8.70 5.72 -5.96
CA GLY A 130 -8.61 6.55 -4.75
C GLY A 130 -9.74 7.57 -4.60
N ALA A 131 -10.21 8.15 -5.70
CA ALA A 131 -11.33 9.09 -5.67
C ALA A 131 -12.68 8.38 -5.40
N TYR A 132 -12.86 7.14 -5.87
CA TYR A 132 -14.02 6.32 -5.52
C TYR A 132 -14.05 6.01 -4.02
N TRP A 133 -12.93 5.57 -3.46
CA TRP A 133 -12.85 5.28 -2.02
C TRP A 133 -13.01 6.52 -1.14
N SER A 134 -12.46 7.66 -1.57
CA SER A 134 -12.66 8.94 -0.89
C SER A 134 -14.14 9.35 -0.90
N SER A 135 -14.84 9.12 -2.01
CA SER A 135 -16.28 9.37 -2.11
C SER A 135 -17.09 8.44 -1.22
N GLN A 136 -16.75 7.14 -1.17
CA GLN A 136 -17.43 6.18 -0.29
C GLN A 136 -17.20 6.50 1.19
N GLU A 137 -15.98 6.89 1.55
CA GLU A 137 -15.63 7.34 2.90
C GLU A 137 -16.46 8.58 3.28
N GLN A 138 -16.60 9.53 2.36
CA GLN A 138 -17.38 10.74 2.57
C GLN A 138 -18.89 10.45 2.69
N SER A 139 -19.45 9.56 1.87
CA SER A 139 -20.85 9.12 1.99
C SER A 139 -21.10 8.38 3.30
N LEU A 140 -20.17 7.54 3.77
CA LEU A 140 -20.27 6.88 5.08
C LEU A 140 -20.21 7.90 6.23
N LYS A 141 -19.36 8.92 6.13
CA LYS A 141 -19.31 10.05 7.08
C LYS A 141 -20.63 10.80 7.12
N GLU A 142 -21.22 11.13 5.97
CA GLU A 142 -22.53 11.80 5.90
C GLU A 142 -23.65 10.95 6.52
N ILE A 143 -23.65 9.63 6.27
CA ILE A 143 -24.60 8.71 6.90
C ILE A 143 -24.39 8.70 8.42
N LEU A 144 -23.16 8.59 8.89
CA LEU A 144 -22.81 8.61 10.32
C LEU A 144 -23.21 9.92 11.01
N GLU A 145 -23.02 11.06 10.33
CA GLU A 145 -23.43 12.39 10.82
C GLU A 145 -24.95 12.59 10.78
N SER A 146 -25.65 11.90 9.87
CA SER A 146 -27.11 11.93 9.77
C SER A 146 -27.83 11.10 10.85
N ILE A 147 -27.11 10.22 11.56
CA ILE A 147 -27.67 9.48 12.68
C ILE A 147 -27.93 10.47 13.83
N PRO A 148 -29.18 10.66 14.28
CA PRO A 148 -29.50 11.65 15.30
C PRO A 148 -28.76 11.30 16.60
N THR A 149 -27.76 12.08 16.96
CA THR A 149 -27.16 12.01 18.30
C THR A 149 -28.27 12.28 19.32
N VAL A 150 -28.63 11.26 20.09
CA VAL A 150 -29.56 11.38 21.22
C VAL A 150 -28.96 12.38 22.20
N ALA A 151 -29.51 13.60 22.18
CA ALA A 151 -29.12 14.69 23.05
C ALA A 151 -29.38 14.28 24.51
N VAL A 152 -28.31 14.07 25.26
CA VAL A 152 -28.34 14.13 26.72
C VAL A 152 -28.40 15.60 27.10
N GLU A 153 -29.58 16.07 27.50
CA GLU A 153 -29.77 17.38 28.14
C GLU A 153 -28.81 17.52 29.34
N GLN A 154 -27.84 18.43 29.23
CA GLN A 154 -27.17 19.02 30.40
C GLN A 154 -27.57 20.49 30.50
N GLN A 155 -28.13 20.83 31.67
CA GLN A 155 -28.59 22.17 32.05
C GLN A 155 -27.45 23.18 32.12
N PRO A 156 -27.71 24.47 31.84
CA PRO A 156 -26.70 25.52 31.96
C PRO A 156 -26.58 26.02 33.41
N LEU A 157 -25.35 26.11 33.90
CA LEU A 157 -24.98 26.84 35.11
C LEU A 157 -24.35 28.18 34.71
N GLU A 158 -25.19 29.19 34.53
CA GLU A 158 -24.77 30.59 34.62
C GLU A 158 -24.94 31.07 36.06
N GLN A 159 -23.86 31.53 36.71
CA GLN A 159 -23.87 32.71 37.60
C GLN A 159 -22.49 33.04 38.21
N ASN A 160 -22.17 34.34 38.16
CA ASN A 160 -21.04 35.08 38.77
C ASN A 160 -19.73 34.98 37.96
N TYR A 161 -19.13 36.04 37.44
CA TYR A 161 -18.86 37.34 38.07
C TYR A 161 -18.99 38.50 37.08
N ALA A 162 -19.65 39.57 37.50
CA ALA A 162 -19.37 40.91 37.00
C ALA A 162 -18.58 41.65 38.09
N GLN A 163 -17.77 42.62 37.66
CA GLN A 163 -17.23 43.75 38.43
C GLN A 163 -15.77 43.61 38.93
N ASP A 164 -14.81 44.08 38.12
CA ASP A 164 -14.00 45.22 38.53
C ASP A 164 -13.26 45.85 37.33
N GLN A 165 -13.55 47.14 37.11
CA GLN A 165 -12.73 48.06 36.32
C GLN A 165 -11.94 48.89 37.33
N SER A 166 -10.63 48.70 37.43
CA SER A 166 -9.61 49.75 37.69
C SER A 166 -8.30 49.12 38.15
N ALA A 167 -7.28 49.14 37.29
CA ALA A 167 -5.86 49.25 37.66
C ALA A 167 -5.02 49.35 36.38
N GLU A 168 -4.67 50.58 35.99
CA GLU A 168 -3.40 50.83 35.31
C GLU A 168 -2.31 50.54 36.34
N GLU A 169 -1.80 49.30 36.38
CA GLU A 169 -0.60 48.95 37.13
C GLU A 169 0.58 48.89 36.16
N ALA A 170 1.63 49.63 36.52
CA ALA A 170 2.88 49.68 35.81
C ALA A 170 3.45 48.27 35.67
N VAL A 171 3.59 47.80 34.43
CA VAL A 171 4.28 46.54 34.13
C VAL A 171 5.74 46.69 34.54
N ASP A 172 6.13 45.95 35.58
CA ASP A 172 7.51 45.90 36.05
C ASP A 172 8.42 45.40 34.91
N ALA A 173 9.56 46.06 34.74
CA ALA A 173 10.52 45.77 33.67
C ALA A 173 11.09 44.34 33.72
N GLU A 174 10.89 43.64 34.85
CA GLU A 174 11.30 42.26 35.08
C GLU A 174 10.37 41.26 34.35
N ASP A 175 9.07 41.53 34.27
CA ASP A 175 8.10 40.69 33.54
C ASP A 175 8.23 40.82 32.02
N VAL A 176 8.63 42.00 31.53
CA VAL A 176 8.97 42.21 30.11
C VAL A 176 10.22 41.42 29.71
N GLY A 177 11.15 41.22 30.66
CA GLY A 177 12.34 40.38 30.47
C GLY A 177 11.96 38.91 30.27
N ALA A 178 11.10 38.37 31.14
CA ALA A 178 10.63 36.99 31.08
C ALA A 178 9.84 36.70 29.80
N ILE A 179 8.96 37.61 29.40
CA ILE A 179 8.19 37.49 28.15
C ILE A 179 9.12 37.56 26.92
N LYS A 180 10.19 38.35 26.97
CA LYS A 180 11.15 38.45 25.86
C LYS A 180 12.00 37.19 25.71
N THR A 181 12.34 36.53 26.82
CA THR A 181 13.00 35.21 26.80
C THR A 181 12.08 34.12 26.27
N GLU A 182 10.83 34.03 26.74
CA GLU A 182 9.85 33.07 26.22
C GLU A 182 9.55 33.30 24.73
N LEU A 183 9.48 34.56 24.29
CA LEU A 183 9.31 34.90 22.88
C LEU A 183 10.53 34.46 22.03
N SER A 184 11.74 34.54 22.58
CA SER A 184 12.95 34.10 21.88
C SER A 184 13.01 32.57 21.76
N GLU A 185 12.60 31.84 22.80
CA GLU A 185 12.53 30.38 22.81
C GLU A 185 11.42 29.86 21.87
N LEU A 186 10.24 30.51 21.88
CA LEU A 186 9.16 30.19 20.96
C LEU A 186 9.51 30.49 19.51
N LYS A 187 10.29 31.56 19.24
CA LYS A 187 10.78 31.88 17.89
C LYS A 187 11.81 30.85 17.43
N GLN A 188 12.67 30.37 18.32
CA GLN A 188 13.59 29.27 18.05
C GLN A 188 12.83 27.96 17.77
N GLN A 189 11.79 27.64 18.54
CA GLN A 189 10.94 26.48 18.27
C GLN A 189 10.17 26.58 16.95
N ALA A 190 9.65 27.76 16.60
CA ALA A 190 8.99 27.98 15.33
C ALA A 190 9.95 27.82 14.14
N GLN A 191 11.18 28.35 14.26
CA GLN A 191 12.23 28.15 13.26
C GLN A 191 12.66 26.67 13.14
N ALA A 192 12.75 25.96 14.26
CA ALA A 192 13.03 24.52 14.27
C ALA A 192 11.89 23.71 13.61
N LEU A 193 10.62 24.07 13.85
CA LEU A 193 9.47 23.44 13.19
C LEU A 193 9.42 23.74 11.69
N GLU A 194 9.82 24.94 11.26
CA GLU A 194 9.88 25.29 9.85
C GLU A 194 11.04 24.58 9.12
N GLN A 195 12.19 24.42 9.80
CA GLN A 195 13.28 23.58 9.33
C GLN A 195 12.86 22.10 9.26
N TYR A 196 12.16 21.59 10.27
CA TYR A 196 11.60 20.24 10.27
C TYR A 196 10.60 20.04 9.14
N LYS A 197 9.72 21.01 8.88
CA LYS A 197 8.78 20.98 7.76
C LYS A 197 9.51 20.94 6.42
N LYS A 198 10.55 21.76 6.22
CA LYS A 198 11.39 21.73 5.02
C LYS A 198 12.14 20.41 4.85
N LEU A 199 12.67 19.84 5.94
CA LEU A 199 13.30 18.52 5.94
C LEU A 199 12.29 17.43 5.62
N PHE A 200 11.09 17.47 6.20
CA PHE A 200 10.03 16.49 5.96
C PHE A 200 9.57 16.49 4.50
N TYR A 201 9.31 17.66 3.91
CA TYR A 201 8.98 17.76 2.49
C TYR A 201 10.17 17.43 1.59
N GLY A 202 11.39 17.78 2.01
CA GLY A 202 12.61 17.36 1.31
C GLY A 202 12.84 15.85 1.35
N LEU A 203 12.46 15.18 2.45
CA LEU A 203 12.58 13.73 2.62
C LEU A 203 11.45 13.00 1.87
N ALA A 204 10.23 13.54 1.88
CA ALA A 204 9.13 13.05 1.06
C ALA A 204 9.44 13.20 -0.43
N GLY A 205 10.06 14.32 -0.83
CA GLY A 205 10.60 14.54 -2.17
C GLY A 205 11.67 13.49 -2.51
N LYS A 206 12.71 13.34 -1.67
CA LYS A 206 13.75 12.32 -1.87
C LYS A 206 13.24 10.88 -1.85
N LEU A 207 12.19 10.57 -1.09
CA LEU A 207 11.55 9.26 -1.05
C LEU A 207 10.75 9.00 -2.33
N LYS A 208 10.07 10.04 -2.84
CA LYS A 208 9.41 10.03 -4.14
C LYS A 208 10.44 9.87 -5.27
N ASP A 209 11.53 10.65 -5.25
CA ASP A 209 12.63 10.56 -6.21
C ASP A 209 13.33 9.20 -6.12
N ALA A 210 13.49 8.63 -4.92
CA ALA A 210 14.06 7.29 -4.73
C ALA A 210 13.11 6.18 -5.20
N SER A 211 11.81 6.33 -5.00
CA SER A 211 10.76 5.44 -5.53
C SER A 211 10.71 5.50 -7.06
N GLU A 212 10.77 6.70 -7.63
CA GLU A 212 10.80 6.95 -9.07
C GLU A 212 12.14 6.52 -9.69
N ALA A 213 13.27 6.60 -8.97
CA ALA A 213 14.55 6.05 -9.39
C ALA A 213 14.63 4.52 -9.21
N ALA A 214 13.85 3.94 -8.30
CA ALA A 214 13.72 2.50 -8.12
C ALA A 214 12.82 1.84 -9.17
N ARG A 215 11.83 2.57 -9.73
CA ARG A 215 10.97 2.09 -10.83
C ARG A 215 11.74 1.60 -12.06
N PRO A 216 12.69 2.34 -12.67
CA PRO A 216 13.45 1.83 -13.81
C PRO A 216 14.36 0.66 -13.44
N ILE A 217 14.80 0.55 -12.16
CA ILE A 217 15.53 -0.63 -11.67
C ILE A 217 14.59 -1.83 -11.55
N SER A 218 13.35 -1.63 -11.11
CA SER A 218 12.30 -2.65 -11.09
C SER A 218 11.92 -3.11 -12.49
N ASP A 219 11.78 -2.16 -13.43
CA ASP A 219 11.50 -2.44 -14.84
C ASP A 219 12.71 -3.12 -15.54
N GLU A 220 13.94 -2.75 -15.17
CA GLU A 220 15.15 -3.48 -15.57
C GLU A 220 15.18 -4.88 -14.95
N LEU A 221 14.74 -5.06 -13.70
CA LEU A 221 14.63 -6.37 -13.06
C LEU A 221 13.60 -7.25 -13.79
N GLU A 222 12.49 -6.68 -14.23
CA GLU A 222 11.43 -7.32 -15.03
C GLU A 222 11.91 -7.65 -16.45
N SER A 223 12.69 -6.76 -17.06
CA SER A 223 13.36 -6.98 -18.35
C SER A 223 14.47 -8.03 -18.25
N VAL A 224 15.19 -8.09 -17.13
CA VAL A 224 16.22 -9.11 -16.87
C VAL A 224 15.55 -10.45 -16.54
N LYS A 225 14.41 -10.45 -15.85
CA LYS A 225 13.56 -11.62 -15.58
C LYS A 225 13.00 -12.23 -16.87
N SER A 226 12.58 -11.42 -17.83
CA SER A 226 12.16 -11.91 -19.16
C SER A 226 13.33 -12.36 -20.04
N GLN A 227 14.54 -11.83 -19.84
CA GLN A 227 15.77 -12.37 -20.46
C GLN A 227 16.31 -13.61 -19.75
N LEU A 228 15.95 -13.81 -18.47
CA LEU A 228 16.24 -15.01 -17.66
C LEU A 228 15.44 -16.24 -18.15
N GLU A 229 14.35 -16.08 -18.90
CA GLU A 229 13.64 -17.22 -19.50
C GLU A 229 14.47 -17.96 -20.57
N ASP A 230 15.51 -17.32 -21.11
CA ASP A 230 16.54 -17.98 -21.91
C ASP A 230 17.61 -18.58 -20.98
N ALA A 231 17.40 -19.83 -20.55
CA ALA A 231 18.29 -20.57 -19.64
C ALA A 231 19.79 -20.55 -20.03
N SER A 232 20.10 -20.38 -21.32
CA SER A 232 21.49 -20.29 -21.80
C SER A 232 22.17 -18.94 -21.51
N ALA A 233 21.41 -17.85 -21.39
CA ALA A 233 21.93 -16.54 -21.02
C ALA A 233 22.29 -16.51 -19.53
N ILE A 234 21.46 -17.15 -18.69
CA ILE A 234 21.71 -17.35 -17.25
C ILE A 234 23.01 -18.12 -17.03
N ASP A 235 23.21 -19.24 -17.72
CA ASP A 235 24.44 -20.03 -17.55
C ASP A 235 25.69 -19.23 -17.94
N SER A 236 25.58 -18.37 -18.96
CA SER A 236 26.69 -17.49 -19.37
C SER A 236 26.97 -16.37 -18.37
N LEU A 237 25.92 -15.75 -17.82
CA LEU A 237 26.02 -14.64 -16.88
C LEU A 237 26.51 -15.15 -15.52
N THR A 238 25.97 -16.26 -15.05
CA THR A 238 26.38 -16.97 -13.82
C THR A 238 27.83 -17.44 -13.95
N SER A 239 28.24 -17.98 -15.10
CA SER A 239 29.64 -18.35 -15.34
C SER A 239 30.59 -17.14 -15.34
N SER A 240 30.16 -16.00 -15.88
CA SER A 240 30.94 -14.75 -15.86
C SER A 240 31.09 -14.25 -14.42
N TYR A 241 29.99 -14.17 -13.66
CA TYR A 241 29.96 -13.70 -12.29
C TYR A 241 30.74 -14.62 -11.34
N GLU A 242 30.63 -15.93 -11.51
CA GLU A 242 31.43 -16.89 -10.76
C GLU A 242 32.93 -16.77 -11.08
N SER A 243 33.29 -16.46 -12.33
CA SER A 243 34.70 -16.25 -12.70
C SER A 243 35.27 -14.98 -12.07
N GLU A 244 34.49 -13.90 -12.02
CA GLU A 244 34.87 -12.64 -11.39
C GLU A 244 34.96 -12.79 -9.87
N TYR A 245 33.98 -13.46 -9.25
CA TYR A 245 33.98 -13.73 -7.83
C TYR A 245 35.17 -14.61 -7.41
N ARG A 246 35.51 -15.65 -8.19
CA ARG A 246 36.71 -16.48 -7.93
C ARG A 246 37.99 -15.66 -8.09
N SER A 247 38.05 -14.75 -9.07
CA SER A 247 39.20 -13.87 -9.28
C SER A 247 39.38 -12.88 -8.12
N LEU A 248 38.29 -12.22 -7.70
CA LEU A 248 38.28 -11.30 -6.55
C LEU A 248 38.60 -12.01 -5.25
N LYS A 249 38.05 -13.21 -5.03
CA LYS A 249 38.34 -14.03 -3.86
C LYS A 249 39.80 -14.47 -3.84
N GLY A 250 40.37 -14.86 -4.98
CA GLY A 250 41.80 -15.18 -5.08
C GLY A 250 42.69 -13.99 -4.71
N ILE A 251 42.34 -12.78 -5.16
CA ILE A 251 43.05 -11.56 -4.77
C ILE A 251 42.88 -11.25 -3.28
N LEU A 252 41.69 -11.47 -2.73
CA LEU A 252 41.43 -11.25 -1.29
C LEU A 252 42.19 -12.25 -0.40
N ASP A 253 42.28 -13.51 -0.84
CA ASP A 253 43.06 -14.56 -0.19
C ASP A 253 44.58 -14.25 -0.29
N ASP A 254 45.05 -13.71 -1.42
CA ASP A 254 46.44 -13.27 -1.61
C ASP A 254 46.79 -12.03 -0.74
N ILE A 255 45.82 -11.15 -0.45
CA ILE A 255 46.01 -9.98 0.42
C ILE A 255 46.06 -10.37 1.91
N GLY A 256 45.41 -11.48 2.30
CA GLY A 256 45.34 -11.95 3.69
C GLY A 256 46.69 -12.33 4.31
N ASP A 257 47.69 -12.65 3.49
CA ASP A 257 49.00 -13.16 3.94
C ASP A 257 50.14 -12.12 3.96
N GLY A 258 49.82 -10.83 3.78
CA GLY A 258 50.67 -9.72 4.26
C GLY A 258 51.92 -9.41 3.43
N GLU A 259 51.72 -8.91 2.21
CA GLU A 259 52.44 -7.78 1.56
C GLU A 259 51.86 -7.66 0.14
N LEU A 260 51.25 -6.52 -0.21
CA LEU A 260 50.74 -6.29 -1.57
C LEU A 260 51.92 -6.17 -2.54
N ASP A 261 52.16 -7.20 -3.33
CA ASP A 261 53.13 -7.13 -4.40
C ASP A 261 52.63 -6.28 -5.58
N GLU A 262 53.57 -5.74 -6.35
CA GLU A 262 53.29 -4.87 -7.51
C GLU A 262 52.46 -5.57 -8.59
N ILE A 263 52.44 -6.91 -8.58
CA ILE A 263 51.63 -7.75 -9.48
C ILE A 263 50.15 -7.71 -9.07
N THR A 264 49.86 -7.65 -7.78
CA THR A 264 48.50 -7.54 -7.23
C THR A 264 47.91 -6.16 -7.51
N LEU A 265 48.73 -5.10 -7.41
CA LEU A 265 48.37 -3.74 -7.81
C LEU A 265 48.12 -3.63 -9.32
N GLU A 266 48.93 -4.25 -10.17
CA GLU A 266 48.73 -4.24 -11.63
C GLU A 266 47.44 -4.99 -12.03
N LYS A 267 47.09 -6.08 -11.33
CA LYS A 267 45.80 -6.78 -11.53
C LYS A 267 44.61 -5.93 -11.09
N LEU A 268 44.72 -5.21 -9.97
CA LEU A 268 43.70 -4.26 -9.50
C LEU A 268 43.52 -3.10 -10.48
N ARG A 269 44.62 -2.54 -10.98
CA ARG A 269 44.63 -1.48 -12.00
C ARG A 269 43.95 -1.94 -13.29
N LYS A 270 44.24 -3.17 -13.74
CA LYS A 270 43.60 -3.76 -14.92
C LYS A 270 42.10 -4.02 -14.74
N ILE A 271 41.65 -4.36 -13.53
CA ILE A 271 40.22 -4.49 -13.22
C ILE A 271 39.53 -3.11 -13.17
N MET A 272 40.21 -2.08 -12.67
CA MET A 272 39.70 -0.70 -12.72
C MET A 272 39.66 -0.13 -14.14
N ASP A 273 40.66 -0.41 -14.97
CA ASP A 273 40.69 0.00 -16.39
C ASP A 273 39.60 -0.70 -17.23
N MET A 274 39.22 -1.93 -16.87
CA MET A 274 38.04 -2.57 -17.46
C MET A 274 36.71 -1.94 -16.98
N ARG A 275 36.70 -1.31 -15.80
CA ARG A 275 35.54 -0.56 -15.29
C ARG A 275 35.38 0.82 -15.94
N THR A 276 36.47 1.49 -16.29
CA THR A 276 36.47 2.77 -17.01
C THR A 276 36.23 2.59 -18.51
N GLN A 277 36.49 1.40 -19.08
CA GLN A 277 36.09 1.01 -20.44
C GLN A 277 34.65 0.51 -20.56
N ARG A 278 33.74 0.89 -19.65
CA ARG A 278 32.31 0.65 -19.89
C ARG A 278 31.89 1.35 -21.19
N PRO A 279 31.27 0.63 -22.14
CA PRO A 279 30.88 1.22 -23.41
C PRO A 279 29.89 2.36 -23.18
N LYS A 280 29.85 3.30 -24.13
CA LYS A 280 28.90 4.42 -24.24
C LYS A 280 27.43 3.98 -24.35
N GLU A 281 27.07 2.80 -23.86
CA GLU A 281 25.74 2.21 -23.89
C GLU A 281 24.73 3.00 -23.06
N LYS A 282 25.11 3.66 -21.96
CA LYS A 282 24.17 4.46 -21.16
C LYS A 282 23.51 5.60 -21.96
N VAL A 283 24.18 6.15 -22.97
CA VAL A 283 23.58 7.17 -23.89
C VAL A 283 22.58 6.52 -24.85
N VAL A 284 22.78 5.26 -25.24
CA VAL A 284 21.89 4.52 -26.15
C VAL A 284 20.59 4.07 -25.48
N TYR A 285 20.59 3.85 -24.16
CA TYR A 285 19.38 3.46 -23.42
C TYR A 285 18.41 4.63 -23.19
N VAL A 286 18.93 5.84 -22.97
CA VAL A 286 18.12 7.07 -22.88
C VAL A 286 17.45 7.37 -24.22
N ASP A 287 18.19 7.27 -25.34
CA ASP A 287 17.64 7.46 -26.69
C ASP A 287 16.51 6.45 -27.02
N LYS A 288 16.62 5.20 -26.56
CA LYS A 288 15.58 4.16 -26.80
C LYS A 288 14.32 4.39 -25.97
N ALA A 289 14.45 4.77 -24.70
CA ALA A 289 13.32 5.08 -23.84
C ALA A 289 12.57 6.33 -24.36
N GLU A 290 13.33 7.36 -24.77
CA GLU A 290 12.78 8.57 -25.36
C GLU A 290 12.04 8.29 -26.68
N HIS A 291 12.60 7.42 -27.55
CA HIS A 291 11.92 6.98 -28.76
C HIS A 291 10.60 6.23 -28.48
N LYS A 292 10.53 5.44 -27.40
CA LYS A 292 9.31 4.70 -27.02
C LYS A 292 8.22 5.66 -26.55
N VAL A 293 8.56 6.64 -25.70
CA VAL A 293 7.62 7.67 -25.23
C VAL A 293 7.12 8.53 -26.39
N ARG A 294 8.02 9.01 -27.27
CA ARG A 294 7.63 9.76 -28.48
C ARG A 294 6.68 8.93 -29.37
N HIS A 295 6.95 7.65 -29.55
CA HIS A 295 6.08 6.77 -30.34
C HIS A 295 4.70 6.55 -29.70
N GLN A 296 4.60 6.48 -28.36
CA GLN A 296 3.33 6.40 -27.65
C GLN A 296 2.55 7.72 -27.78
N VAL A 297 3.20 8.86 -27.60
CA VAL A 297 2.60 10.19 -27.83
C VAL A 297 2.09 10.33 -29.26
N ASP A 298 2.85 9.87 -30.27
CA ASP A 298 2.40 9.89 -31.67
C ASP A 298 1.16 9.02 -31.91
N LYS A 299 1.07 7.85 -31.27
CA LYS A 299 -0.12 6.99 -31.33
C LYS A 299 -1.34 7.67 -30.69
N ILE A 300 -1.17 8.30 -29.53
CA ILE A 300 -2.26 9.02 -28.85
C ILE A 300 -2.70 10.22 -29.69
N LYS A 301 -1.76 10.98 -30.28
CA LYS A 301 -2.05 12.06 -31.24
C LYS A 301 -2.81 11.55 -32.47
N GLN A 302 -2.43 10.40 -33.01
CA GLN A 302 -3.13 9.78 -34.13
C GLN A 302 -4.56 9.38 -33.75
N ALA A 303 -4.75 8.76 -32.58
CA ALA A 303 -6.07 8.38 -32.06
C ALA A 303 -6.95 9.62 -31.79
N SER A 304 -6.39 10.67 -31.19
CA SER A 304 -7.04 11.96 -30.98
C SER A 304 -7.47 12.61 -32.30
N SER A 305 -6.60 12.57 -33.33
CA SER A 305 -6.96 13.05 -34.67
C SER A 305 -8.07 12.23 -35.32
N GLN A 306 -8.13 10.90 -35.09
CA GLN A 306 -9.21 10.05 -35.57
C GLN A 306 -10.54 10.36 -34.86
N GLN A 307 -10.51 10.51 -33.53
CA GLN A 307 -11.67 10.90 -32.73
C GLN A 307 -12.23 12.26 -33.18
N GLN A 308 -11.38 13.25 -33.43
CA GLN A 308 -11.79 14.55 -33.98
C GLN A 308 -12.45 14.40 -35.37
N GLY A 309 -11.94 13.49 -36.20
CA GLY A 309 -12.55 13.16 -37.50
C GLY A 309 -13.96 12.59 -37.35
N ILE A 310 -14.14 11.63 -36.43
CA ILE A 310 -15.44 11.01 -36.14
C ILE A 310 -16.41 12.05 -35.56
N ILE A 311 -15.97 12.91 -34.64
CA ILE A 311 -16.80 14.00 -34.10
C ILE A 311 -17.30 14.91 -35.23
N THR A 312 -16.42 15.28 -36.16
CA THR A 312 -16.78 16.14 -37.30
C THR A 312 -17.79 15.45 -38.22
N GLU A 313 -17.64 14.14 -38.45
CA GLU A 313 -18.58 13.34 -39.24
C GLU A 313 -19.95 13.23 -38.56
N LEU A 314 -19.98 12.94 -37.25
CA LEU A 314 -21.21 12.88 -36.45
C LEU A 314 -21.91 14.23 -36.37
N GLN A 315 -21.17 15.34 -36.25
CA GLN A 315 -21.72 16.69 -36.32
C GLN A 315 -22.35 16.96 -37.69
N GLY A 316 -21.72 16.50 -38.78
CA GLY A 316 -22.32 16.55 -40.13
C GLY A 316 -23.60 15.71 -40.26
N MET A 317 -23.62 14.49 -39.71
CA MET A 317 -24.82 13.64 -39.69
C MET A 317 -25.93 14.24 -38.84
N LEU A 318 -25.59 14.89 -37.73
CA LEU A 318 -26.52 15.59 -36.85
C LEU A 318 -27.22 16.75 -37.57
N GLU A 319 -26.46 17.54 -38.36
CA GLU A 319 -27.00 18.64 -39.17
C GLU A 319 -27.91 18.15 -40.30
N MET A 320 -27.61 16.97 -40.88
CA MET A 320 -28.38 16.39 -41.98
C MET A 320 -29.59 15.55 -41.55
N SER A 321 -29.64 15.10 -40.29
CA SER A 321 -30.77 14.33 -39.77
C SER A 321 -31.98 15.23 -39.54
N GLU A 322 -33.17 14.77 -39.92
CA GLU A 322 -34.45 15.43 -39.56
C GLU A 322 -35.14 14.74 -38.36
N ASP A 323 -34.72 13.53 -38.01
CA ASP A 323 -35.30 12.74 -36.92
C ASP A 323 -34.71 13.17 -35.56
N GLU A 324 -35.57 13.65 -34.66
CA GLU A 324 -35.18 14.10 -33.32
C GLU A 324 -34.62 12.97 -32.44
N GLY A 325 -35.06 11.72 -32.65
CA GLY A 325 -34.52 10.57 -31.90
C GLY A 325 -33.05 10.32 -32.22
N MET A 326 -32.72 10.26 -33.51
CA MET A 326 -31.35 10.11 -34.01
C MET A 326 -30.46 11.31 -33.62
N LYS A 327 -31.02 12.53 -33.56
CA LYS A 327 -30.28 13.71 -33.09
C LYS A 327 -29.83 13.58 -31.64
N GLY A 328 -30.70 13.08 -30.77
CA GLY A 328 -30.37 12.84 -29.37
C GLY A 328 -29.22 11.85 -29.21
N GLU A 329 -29.24 10.77 -29.98
CA GLU A 329 -28.19 9.74 -29.97
C GLU A 329 -26.85 10.27 -30.50
N PHE A 330 -26.87 11.01 -31.62
CA PHE A 330 -25.67 11.67 -32.15
C PHE A 330 -25.09 12.71 -31.18
N LEU A 331 -25.92 13.52 -30.52
CA LEU A 331 -25.47 14.48 -29.52
C LEU A 331 -24.83 13.79 -28.31
N SER A 332 -25.45 12.72 -27.80
CA SER A 332 -24.87 11.93 -26.71
C SER A 332 -23.50 11.35 -27.10
N ARG A 333 -23.39 10.81 -28.33
CA ARG A 333 -22.13 10.25 -28.83
C ARG A 333 -21.06 11.30 -29.07
N ILE A 334 -21.43 12.48 -29.58
CA ILE A 334 -20.53 13.63 -29.75
C ILE A 334 -19.99 14.07 -28.38
N ASN A 335 -20.86 14.27 -27.39
CA ASN A 335 -20.44 14.70 -26.05
C ASN A 335 -19.48 13.70 -25.40
N SER A 336 -19.76 12.40 -25.53
CA SER A 336 -18.87 11.34 -25.03
C SER A 336 -17.50 11.35 -25.73
N LEU A 337 -17.48 11.52 -27.05
CA LEU A 337 -16.22 11.60 -27.81
C LEU A 337 -15.46 12.90 -27.53
N GLU A 338 -16.14 14.02 -27.32
CA GLU A 338 -15.52 15.29 -26.93
C GLU A 338 -14.87 15.21 -25.55
N ALA A 339 -15.52 14.53 -24.59
CA ALA A 339 -14.93 14.27 -23.28
C ALA A 339 -13.66 13.40 -23.37
N ALA A 340 -13.73 12.27 -24.09
CA ALA A 340 -12.57 11.38 -24.30
C ALA A 340 -11.43 12.10 -25.06
N LEU A 341 -11.76 12.97 -26.01
CA LEU A 341 -10.77 13.77 -26.74
C LEU A 341 -10.09 14.80 -25.82
N SER A 342 -10.86 15.44 -24.92
CA SER A 342 -10.32 16.39 -23.95
C SER A 342 -9.33 15.70 -23.01
N GLU A 343 -9.67 14.52 -22.52
CA GLU A 343 -8.81 13.70 -21.67
C GLU A 343 -7.54 13.25 -22.40
N SER A 344 -7.68 12.78 -23.65
CA SER A 344 -6.52 12.41 -24.49
C SER A 344 -5.57 13.59 -24.72
N LYS A 345 -6.09 14.80 -24.91
CA LYS A 345 -5.27 16.03 -25.03
C LYS A 345 -4.53 16.35 -23.73
N GLN A 346 -5.19 16.22 -22.58
CA GLN A 346 -4.56 16.44 -21.29
C GLN A 346 -3.45 15.41 -21.01
N CYS A 347 -3.67 14.15 -21.37
CA CYS A 347 -2.65 13.10 -21.27
C CYS A 347 -1.43 13.40 -22.15
N ILE A 348 -1.64 13.86 -23.40
CA ILE A 348 -0.55 14.29 -24.29
C ILE A 348 0.24 15.45 -23.65
N GLU A 349 -0.45 16.45 -23.10
CA GLU A 349 0.19 17.62 -22.48
C GLU A 349 1.04 17.24 -21.26
N VAL A 350 0.52 16.35 -20.38
CA VAL A 350 1.28 15.84 -19.23
C VAL A 350 2.52 15.08 -19.70
N LEU A 351 2.37 14.15 -20.66
CA LEU A 351 3.50 13.37 -21.19
C LEU A 351 4.54 14.24 -21.88
N GLU A 352 4.14 15.29 -22.60
CA GLU A 352 5.06 16.25 -23.22
C GLU A 352 5.80 17.08 -22.16
N SER A 353 5.09 17.55 -21.12
CA SER A 353 5.68 18.32 -20.02
C SER A 353 6.68 17.50 -19.19
N GLU A 354 6.36 16.24 -18.91
CA GLU A 354 7.23 15.34 -18.17
C GLU A 354 8.48 14.97 -18.99
N ASN A 355 8.29 14.74 -20.29
CA ASN A 355 9.41 14.47 -21.19
C ASN A 355 10.34 15.68 -21.32
N GLN A 356 9.80 16.90 -21.35
CA GLN A 356 10.59 18.13 -21.31
C GLN A 356 11.36 18.26 -19.99
N SER A 357 10.70 18.04 -18.85
CA SER A 357 11.36 18.06 -17.52
C SER A 357 12.51 17.05 -17.44
N ARG A 358 12.33 15.83 -17.97
CA ARG A 358 13.40 14.81 -18.02
C ARG A 358 14.56 15.23 -18.93
N GLN A 359 14.29 15.93 -20.04
CA GLN A 359 15.36 16.48 -20.89
C GLN A 359 16.15 17.56 -20.16
N GLU A 360 15.49 18.45 -19.41
CA GLU A 360 16.13 19.48 -18.60
C GLU A 360 17.00 18.85 -17.49
N GLN A 361 16.50 17.83 -16.78
CA GLN A 361 17.29 17.10 -15.78
C GLN A 361 18.50 16.38 -16.36
N LEU A 362 18.38 15.82 -17.57
CA LEU A 362 19.50 15.19 -18.28
C LEU A 362 20.56 16.23 -18.67
N GLU A 363 20.15 17.42 -19.11
CA GLU A 363 21.07 18.51 -19.45
C GLU A 363 21.81 19.01 -18.20
N ASP A 364 21.12 19.19 -17.07
CA ASP A 364 21.73 19.55 -15.78
C ASP A 364 22.70 18.47 -15.28
N LEU A 365 22.35 17.19 -15.40
CA LEU A 365 23.25 16.09 -15.06
C LEU A 365 24.48 16.03 -15.95
N LEU A 366 24.35 16.34 -17.24
CA LEU A 366 25.50 16.43 -18.15
C LEU A 366 26.41 17.60 -17.78
N LEU A 367 25.85 18.78 -17.47
CA LEU A 367 26.59 19.94 -16.98
C LEU A 367 27.37 19.64 -15.69
N THR A 368 26.73 18.98 -14.72
CA THR A 368 27.40 18.60 -13.47
C THR A 368 28.49 17.54 -13.67
N LEU A 369 28.30 16.61 -14.62
CA LEU A 369 29.32 15.63 -14.99
C LEU A 369 30.54 16.29 -15.63
N ASP A 370 30.32 17.27 -16.51
CA ASP A 370 31.40 18.07 -17.13
C ASP A 370 32.16 18.88 -16.08
N ASP A 371 31.47 19.50 -15.12
CA ASP A 371 32.09 20.23 -14.00
C ASP A 371 32.92 19.32 -13.09
N LEU A 372 32.42 18.12 -12.79
CA LEU A 372 33.15 17.12 -12.00
C LEU A 372 34.37 16.59 -12.77
N THR A 373 34.23 16.40 -14.08
CA THR A 373 35.35 15.98 -14.94
C THR A 373 36.43 17.06 -15.00
N ALA A 374 36.04 18.33 -15.16
CA ALA A 374 36.97 19.46 -15.13
C ALA A 374 37.64 19.63 -13.75
N LYS A 375 36.94 19.35 -12.64
CA LYS A 375 37.53 19.32 -11.29
C LYS A 375 38.51 18.16 -11.11
N ALA A 376 38.21 16.98 -11.64
CA ALA A 376 39.10 15.82 -11.60
C ALA A 376 40.39 16.07 -12.40
N GLU A 377 40.29 16.65 -13.61
CA GLU A 377 41.45 17.04 -14.41
C GLU A 377 42.34 18.06 -13.68
N ARG A 378 41.74 19.03 -12.97
CA ARG A 378 42.50 19.98 -12.13
C ARG A 378 43.19 19.30 -10.95
N LEU A 379 42.57 18.31 -10.33
CA LEU A 379 43.17 17.57 -9.22
C LEU A 379 44.38 16.74 -9.69
N ASP A 380 44.29 16.12 -10.86
CA ASP A 380 45.43 15.42 -11.48
C ASP A 380 46.58 16.39 -11.85
N GLU A 381 46.28 17.63 -12.26
CA GLU A 381 47.28 18.68 -12.47
C GLU A 381 47.94 19.15 -11.15
N PHE A 382 47.20 19.15 -10.04
CA PHE A 382 47.74 19.45 -8.72
C PHE A 382 48.57 18.30 -8.12
N GLU A 383 48.22 17.04 -8.37
CA GLU A 383 49.03 15.88 -7.94
C GLU A 383 50.28 15.67 -8.80
N SER A 384 50.28 16.14 -10.05
CA SER A 384 51.45 16.10 -10.94
C SER A 384 52.33 17.37 -10.87
N GLY A 385 51.90 18.39 -10.13
CA GLY A 385 52.62 19.64 -9.88
C GLY A 385 53.57 19.56 -8.68
N GLU A 386 54.85 19.34 -8.97
CA GLU A 386 56.06 19.62 -8.16
C GLU A 386 55.90 19.88 -6.65
N GLU A 387 56.43 18.93 -5.85
CA GLU A 387 56.96 19.19 -4.52
C GLU A 387 57.80 20.49 -4.53
N PRO A 388 57.55 21.48 -3.66
CA PRO A 388 58.51 22.56 -3.47
C PRO A 388 59.75 21.95 -2.83
N SER A 389 60.77 21.77 -3.67
CA SER A 389 62.16 21.45 -3.36
C SER A 389 62.61 22.06 -2.02
N ALA A 390 62.46 21.26 -0.95
CA ALA A 390 63.14 21.45 0.31
C ALA A 390 64.63 21.17 0.09
N GLY A 391 65.41 22.23 -0.01
CA GLY A 391 66.83 22.12 -0.30
C GLY A 391 67.60 23.41 -0.04
N GLU A 392 67.53 23.94 1.18
CA GLU A 392 68.62 24.74 1.76
C GLU A 392 68.51 24.73 3.30
N GLU A 393 69.51 24.10 3.93
CA GLU A 393 69.70 24.03 5.38
C GLU A 393 69.82 25.44 6.02
N PRO A 394 69.39 25.60 7.28
CA PRO A 394 70.21 26.34 8.22
C PRO A 394 70.65 25.44 9.37
N SER A 395 71.96 25.41 9.56
CA SER A 395 72.64 24.87 10.71
C SER A 395 72.36 25.67 11.99
N ALA A 396 72.18 24.92 13.08
CA ALA A 396 72.57 25.21 14.46
C ALA A 396 71.77 26.24 15.27
N ASP A 397 71.43 25.78 16.49
CA ASP A 397 70.84 26.47 17.64
C ASP A 397 69.37 26.88 17.41
N GLU A 398 68.38 26.29 18.08
CA GLU A 398 68.08 26.54 19.49
C GLU A 398 66.98 25.57 19.98
N LYS A 399 67.09 25.13 21.23
CA LYS A 399 66.05 24.36 21.94
C LYS A 399 64.95 25.29 22.43
N THR A 400 63.69 24.97 22.14
CA THR A 400 62.50 25.26 23.00
C THR A 400 61.34 24.43 22.45
N ALA A 401 60.95 23.34 23.10
CA ALA A 401 59.88 23.30 24.10
C ALA A 401 58.52 23.68 23.49
N GLU A 402 57.73 22.66 23.18
CA GLU A 402 56.28 22.74 22.99
C GLU A 402 55.68 23.40 24.24
N GLU A 403 55.24 24.65 24.10
CA GLU A 403 54.43 25.33 25.10
C GLU A 403 53.00 25.34 24.57
N GLU A 404 52.19 24.48 25.18
CA GLU A 404 50.74 24.40 25.06
C GLU A 404 50.17 25.75 25.54
N ILE A 405 49.81 26.62 24.60
CA ILE A 405 49.24 27.94 24.92
C ILE A 405 47.78 27.73 25.34
N ASP A 406 47.52 27.96 26.62
CA ASP A 406 46.21 27.95 27.26
C ASP A 406 45.35 29.12 26.70
N PRO A 407 44.12 28.89 26.20
CA PRO A 407 43.29 29.90 25.54
C PRO A 407 42.92 31.13 26.39
N ASP A 408 43.15 31.11 27.71
CA ASP A 408 42.88 32.26 28.59
C ASP A 408 43.96 33.38 28.50
N ASP A 409 45.20 33.07 28.07
CA ASP A 409 46.27 34.08 27.93
C ASP A 409 46.15 34.92 26.64
N LEU A 410 45.49 34.38 25.61
CA LEU A 410 45.21 35.12 24.36
C LEU A 410 44.10 36.17 24.54
N LEU A 411 43.19 35.97 25.50
CA LEU A 411 42.17 36.97 25.84
C LEU A 411 42.76 38.19 26.55
N ALA A 412 43.92 38.05 27.22
CA ALA A 412 44.61 39.14 27.90
C ALA A 412 45.42 40.03 26.93
N GLN A 413 45.92 39.48 25.81
CA GLN A 413 46.64 40.26 24.79
C GLN A 413 45.72 41.16 23.96
N VAL A 414 44.49 40.74 23.69
CA VAL A 414 43.51 41.53 22.91
C VAL A 414 43.04 42.77 23.68
N GLN A 415 43.21 42.83 24.99
CA GLN A 415 42.87 44.02 25.80
C GLN A 415 44.02 45.02 25.97
N GLN A 416 45.22 44.77 25.43
CA GLN A 416 46.40 45.61 25.71
C GLN A 416 47.08 46.25 24.49
N GLU A 417 46.60 46.01 23.27
CA GLU A 417 47.07 46.72 22.06
C GLU A 417 46.15 47.88 21.69
N ASP A 418 46.05 48.84 22.59
CA ASP A 418 45.63 50.20 22.28
C ASP A 418 46.86 51.08 22.52
N MET A 419 47.41 51.64 21.44
CA MET A 419 48.69 52.38 21.29
C MET A 419 49.84 51.57 20.67
N VAL A 420 49.94 51.55 19.33
CA VAL A 420 51.05 52.18 18.57
C VAL A 420 50.62 52.30 17.10
N GLU A 421 50.64 53.53 16.62
CA GLU A 421 50.40 53.97 15.24
C GLU A 421 51.54 53.50 14.31
N THR A 422 51.26 52.60 13.34
CA THR A 422 51.96 52.58 12.04
C THR A 422 51.02 52.09 10.93
N ALA A 423 50.91 52.91 9.88
CA ALA A 423 49.84 52.94 8.88
C ALA A 423 50.01 51.96 7.69
N SER A 424 50.25 50.66 7.93
CA SER A 424 50.16 49.67 6.82
C SER A 424 49.90 48.22 7.25
N GLY A 425 49.41 47.98 8.47
CA GLY A 425 49.18 46.64 9.03
C GLY A 425 47.72 46.31 9.39
N SER A 426 46.78 47.25 9.22
CA SER A 426 45.40 47.11 9.73
C SER A 426 44.53 46.14 8.92
N GLU A 427 44.75 46.01 7.61
CA GLU A 427 43.95 45.05 6.81
C GLU A 427 44.27 43.59 7.15
N TYR A 428 45.54 43.26 7.48
CA TYR A 428 45.94 41.89 7.82
C TYR A 428 45.50 41.44 9.23
N SER A 429 45.32 42.36 10.18
CA SER A 429 44.81 42.00 11.51
C SER A 429 43.30 41.81 11.49
N ASP A 430 42.58 42.63 10.72
CA ASP A 430 41.13 42.54 10.59
C ASP A 430 40.73 41.27 9.83
N GLU A 431 41.45 40.93 8.75
CA GLU A 431 41.22 39.70 7.97
C GLU A 431 41.50 38.43 8.81
N LYS A 432 42.51 38.47 9.69
CA LYS A 432 42.80 37.34 10.59
C LYS A 432 41.73 37.14 11.67
N VAL A 433 41.19 38.23 12.22
CA VAL A 433 40.10 38.18 13.21
C VAL A 433 38.80 37.69 12.56
N GLU A 434 38.53 38.12 11.33
CA GLU A 434 37.37 37.67 10.56
C GLU A 434 37.47 36.17 10.21
N LEU A 435 38.67 35.70 9.83
CA LEU A 435 38.92 34.29 9.53
C LEU A 435 38.85 33.38 10.77
N GLU A 436 39.27 33.86 11.94
CA GLU A 436 39.05 33.12 13.21
C GLU A 436 37.57 33.06 13.59
N ARG A 437 36.81 34.13 13.32
CA ARG A 437 35.36 34.17 13.54
C ARG A 437 34.62 33.19 12.63
N GLU A 438 34.96 33.15 11.35
CA GLU A 438 34.41 32.19 10.39
C GLU A 438 34.74 30.74 10.78
N LYS A 439 35.96 30.48 11.26
CA LYS A 439 36.37 29.14 11.71
C LYS A 439 35.56 28.68 12.93
N LEU A 440 35.21 29.61 13.82
CA LEU A 440 34.39 29.33 15.00
C LEU A 440 32.92 29.09 14.64
N GLU A 441 32.39 29.81 13.64
CA GLU A 441 31.07 29.55 13.08
C GLU A 441 31.00 28.21 12.32
N LEU A 442 32.01 27.90 11.50
CA LEU A 442 32.13 26.60 10.82
C LEU A 442 32.18 25.44 11.80
N LYS A 443 32.89 25.58 12.92
CA LYS A 443 32.95 24.56 13.96
C LYS A 443 31.59 24.36 14.64
N ARG A 444 30.88 25.46 14.96
CA ARG A 444 29.51 25.39 15.49
C ARG A 444 28.54 24.71 14.51
N ASN A 445 28.66 25.02 13.22
CA ASN A 445 27.83 24.42 12.20
C ASN A 445 28.14 22.92 12.03
N LEU A 446 29.40 22.51 12.11
CA LEU A 446 29.79 21.10 12.11
C LEU A 446 29.22 20.33 13.32
N GLU A 447 29.31 20.90 14.52
CA GLU A 447 28.75 20.28 15.73
C GLU A 447 27.21 20.16 15.64
N ALA A 448 26.52 21.18 15.13
CA ALA A 448 25.08 21.12 14.90
C ALA A 448 24.70 20.06 13.85
N LEU A 449 25.49 19.93 12.78
CA LEU A 449 25.26 18.94 11.72
C LEU A 449 25.49 17.51 12.21
N GLU A 450 26.47 17.29 13.10
CA GLU A 450 26.72 15.98 13.71
C GLU A 450 25.57 15.55 14.63
N GLU A 451 25.01 16.48 15.41
CA GLU A 451 23.85 16.20 16.27
C GLU A 451 22.59 15.91 15.44
N GLU A 452 22.34 16.69 14.38
CA GLU A 452 21.21 16.44 13.46
C GLU A 452 21.35 15.07 12.79
N LYS A 453 22.55 14.70 12.35
CA LYS A 453 22.83 13.38 11.78
C LYS A 453 22.58 12.25 12.78
N ARG A 454 22.88 12.47 14.07
CA ARG A 454 22.64 11.51 15.14
C ARG A 454 21.14 11.34 15.42
N GLU A 455 20.38 12.43 15.43
CA GLU A 455 18.91 12.38 15.58
C GLU A 455 18.23 11.71 14.39
N LEU A 456 18.67 12.02 13.16
CA LEU A 456 18.20 11.36 11.94
C LEU A 456 18.48 9.85 11.95
N ALA A 457 19.67 9.44 12.39
CA ALA A 457 20.01 8.02 12.51
C ALA A 457 19.10 7.29 13.51
N LYS A 458 18.79 7.93 14.65
CA LYS A 458 17.88 7.37 15.66
C LYS A 458 16.44 7.29 15.13
N SER A 459 15.98 8.31 14.41
CA SER A 459 14.66 8.32 13.78
C SER A 459 14.53 7.23 12.71
N LEU A 460 15.57 7.01 11.90
CA LEU A 460 15.62 5.95 10.90
C LEU A 460 15.52 4.56 11.55
N GLU A 461 16.22 4.34 12.66
CA GLU A 461 16.17 3.08 13.42
C GLU A 461 14.76 2.83 14.00
N GLU A 462 14.12 3.86 14.56
CA GLU A 462 12.72 3.77 15.04
C GLU A 462 11.74 3.49 13.89
N GLN A 463 11.94 4.09 12.70
CA GLN A 463 11.11 3.81 11.54
C GLN A 463 11.31 2.39 11.00
N GLN A 464 12.56 1.90 10.94
CA GLN A 464 12.83 0.51 10.56
C GLN A 464 12.17 -0.49 11.52
N ALA A 465 12.17 -0.20 12.82
CA ALA A 465 11.47 -1.04 13.79
C ALA A 465 9.94 -1.08 13.56
N ARG A 466 9.33 0.06 13.21
CA ARG A 466 7.89 0.12 12.88
C ARG A 466 7.56 -0.62 11.58
N VAL A 467 8.41 -0.52 10.57
CA VAL A 467 8.23 -1.26 9.31
C VAL A 467 8.28 -2.76 9.57
N ALA A 468 9.25 -3.24 10.35
CA ALA A 468 9.33 -4.65 10.73
C ALA A 468 8.08 -5.15 11.49
N GLU A 469 7.53 -4.34 12.40
CA GLU A 469 6.29 -4.68 13.11
C GLU A 469 5.07 -4.76 12.17
N LEU A 470 4.98 -3.85 11.20
CA LEU A 470 3.91 -3.86 10.19
C LEU A 470 4.05 -5.06 9.25
N GLU A 471 5.26 -5.40 8.81
CA GLU A 471 5.53 -6.59 8.01
C GLU A 471 5.10 -7.88 8.75
N GLU A 472 5.37 -7.96 10.05
CA GLU A 472 4.93 -9.09 10.88
C GLU A 472 3.39 -9.17 10.95
N LYS A 473 2.71 -8.04 11.17
CA LYS A 473 1.24 -7.97 11.19
C LYS A 473 0.62 -8.36 9.85
N ILE A 474 1.19 -7.88 8.73
CA ILE A 474 0.75 -8.25 7.37
C ILE A 474 0.96 -9.74 7.16
N SER A 475 2.12 -10.30 7.51
CA SER A 475 2.40 -11.73 7.36
C SER A 475 1.41 -12.59 8.16
N LYS A 476 1.05 -12.17 9.37
CA LYS A 476 0.04 -12.83 10.20
C LYS A 476 -1.35 -12.77 9.55
N PHE A 477 -1.78 -11.59 9.10
CA PHE A 477 -3.06 -11.41 8.44
C PHE A 477 -3.17 -12.22 7.14
N SER A 478 -2.11 -12.28 6.33
CA SER A 478 -2.09 -13.10 5.11
C SER A 478 -2.22 -14.60 5.42
N ARG A 479 -1.64 -15.10 6.52
CA ARG A 479 -1.84 -16.51 6.93
C ARG A 479 -3.26 -16.75 7.38
N GLU A 480 -3.81 -15.90 8.23
CA GLU A 480 -5.19 -16.01 8.70
C GLU A 480 -6.19 -15.95 7.54
N THR A 481 -5.94 -15.06 6.56
CA THR A 481 -6.74 -14.98 5.33
C THR A 481 -6.64 -16.26 4.51
N GLY A 482 -5.44 -16.85 4.39
CA GLY A 482 -5.25 -18.14 3.71
C GLY A 482 -5.95 -19.31 4.41
N ASP A 483 -5.95 -19.33 5.74
CA ASP A 483 -6.65 -20.35 6.54
C ASP A 483 -8.18 -20.22 6.40
N VAL A 484 -8.71 -18.99 6.44
CA VAL A 484 -10.13 -18.71 6.18
C VAL A 484 -10.50 -19.13 4.76
N MET A 485 -9.67 -18.82 3.76
CA MET A 485 -9.94 -19.18 2.37
C MET A 485 -9.96 -20.70 2.16
N ASN A 486 -9.06 -21.44 2.82
CA ASN A 486 -9.11 -22.91 2.82
C ASN A 486 -10.39 -23.42 3.48
N ALA A 487 -10.83 -22.81 4.58
CA ALA A 487 -12.08 -23.19 5.25
C ALA A 487 -13.30 -22.93 4.35
N VAL A 488 -13.33 -21.79 3.64
CA VAL A 488 -14.38 -21.46 2.67
C VAL A 488 -14.42 -22.49 1.55
N VAL A 489 -13.28 -22.83 0.95
CA VAL A 489 -13.22 -23.85 -0.12
C VAL A 489 -13.71 -25.21 0.39
N THR A 490 -13.36 -25.61 1.62
CA THR A 490 -13.87 -26.88 2.18
C THR A 490 -15.37 -26.85 2.43
N LEU A 491 -15.92 -25.70 2.84
CA LEU A 491 -17.36 -25.53 3.04
C LEU A 491 -18.11 -25.50 1.71
N GLU A 492 -17.53 -24.88 0.66
CA GLU A 492 -18.08 -24.92 -0.70
C GLU A 492 -18.11 -26.36 -1.24
N ASP A 493 -17.01 -27.11 -1.12
CA ASP A 493 -16.95 -28.53 -1.51
C ASP A 493 -17.98 -29.39 -0.75
N GLU A 494 -18.21 -29.10 0.54
CA GLU A 494 -19.21 -29.81 1.35
C GLU A 494 -20.64 -29.42 0.98
N ASN A 495 -20.88 -28.15 0.63
CA ASN A 495 -22.18 -27.68 0.17
C ASN A 495 -22.54 -28.26 -1.21
N ASP A 496 -21.57 -28.34 -2.14
CA ASP A 496 -21.75 -28.99 -3.44
C ASP A 496 -22.11 -30.47 -3.27
N ARG A 497 -21.43 -31.15 -2.34
CA ARG A 497 -21.74 -32.56 -2.02
C ARG A 497 -23.13 -32.72 -1.43
N LEU A 498 -23.56 -31.80 -0.57
CA LEU A 498 -24.91 -31.82 0.00
C LEU A 498 -25.97 -31.54 -1.08
N MET A 499 -25.71 -30.63 -2.02
CA MET A 499 -26.61 -30.41 -3.16
C MET A 499 -26.74 -31.66 -4.02
N GLU A 500 -25.63 -32.33 -4.36
CA GLU A 500 -25.66 -33.58 -5.13
C GLU A 500 -26.48 -34.69 -4.40
N GLU A 501 -26.40 -34.74 -3.07
CA GLU A 501 -27.19 -35.66 -2.26
C GLU A 501 -28.68 -35.29 -2.22
N VAL A 502 -29.01 -33.99 -2.14
CA VAL A 502 -30.39 -33.48 -2.23
C VAL A 502 -31.00 -33.81 -3.59
N ASP A 503 -30.26 -33.61 -4.69
CA ASP A 503 -30.74 -33.94 -6.03
C ASP A 503 -30.95 -35.43 -6.23
N LYS A 504 -30.06 -36.25 -5.67
CA LYS A 504 -30.23 -37.72 -5.68
C LYS A 504 -31.50 -38.14 -4.93
N ILE A 505 -31.75 -37.55 -3.76
CA ILE A 505 -32.97 -37.81 -2.98
C ILE A 505 -34.21 -37.33 -3.73
N ARG A 506 -34.14 -36.17 -4.39
CA ARG A 506 -35.24 -35.63 -5.21
C ARG A 506 -35.58 -36.58 -6.36
N HIS A 507 -34.57 -37.08 -7.06
CA HIS A 507 -34.78 -38.03 -8.15
C HIS A 507 -35.36 -39.37 -7.67
N GLU A 508 -34.85 -39.92 -6.56
CA GLU A 508 -35.41 -41.12 -5.93
C GLU A 508 -36.87 -40.92 -5.50
N LYS A 509 -37.20 -39.73 -5.00
CA LYS A 509 -38.58 -39.36 -4.63
C LYS A 509 -39.50 -39.31 -5.85
N GLU A 510 -39.07 -38.69 -6.94
CA GLU A 510 -39.82 -38.65 -8.21
C GLU A 510 -40.05 -40.06 -8.77
N GLU A 511 -39.04 -40.93 -8.74
CA GLU A 511 -39.17 -42.32 -9.19
C GLU A 511 -40.18 -43.10 -8.33
N LEU A 512 -40.17 -42.88 -7.01
CA LEU A 512 -41.15 -43.48 -6.10
C LEU A 512 -42.57 -42.92 -6.32
N GLU A 513 -42.72 -41.62 -6.56
CA GLU A 513 -44.02 -41.01 -6.88
C GLU A 513 -44.59 -41.57 -8.21
N ASP A 514 -43.75 -41.74 -9.23
CA ASP A 514 -44.15 -42.36 -10.50
C ASP A 514 -44.55 -43.84 -10.32
N GLN A 515 -43.83 -44.58 -9.48
CA GLN A 515 -44.18 -45.97 -9.14
C GLN A 515 -45.52 -46.06 -8.41
N ILE A 516 -45.76 -45.19 -7.43
CA ILE A 516 -47.04 -45.12 -6.70
C ILE A 516 -48.18 -44.81 -7.67
N LYS A 517 -47.99 -43.83 -8.57
CA LYS A 517 -49.00 -43.46 -9.56
C LYS A 517 -49.30 -44.59 -10.54
N HIS A 518 -48.27 -45.32 -10.97
CA HIS A 518 -48.45 -46.49 -11.82
C HIS A 518 -49.22 -47.61 -11.11
N GLU A 519 -48.94 -47.86 -9.83
CA GLU A 519 -49.69 -48.83 -9.02
C GLU A 519 -51.15 -48.37 -8.81
N ASP A 520 -51.40 -47.09 -8.53
CA ASP A 520 -52.74 -46.53 -8.41
C ASP A 520 -53.54 -46.64 -9.71
N ASP A 521 -52.93 -46.35 -10.87
CA ASP A 521 -53.58 -46.48 -12.19
C ASP A 521 -53.91 -47.95 -12.52
N VAL A 522 -53.02 -48.90 -12.16
CA VAL A 522 -53.26 -50.35 -12.33
C VAL A 522 -54.39 -50.85 -11.43
N VAL A 523 -54.52 -50.28 -10.22
CA VAL A 523 -55.64 -50.58 -9.31
C VAL A 523 -56.95 -49.97 -9.84
N HIS A 524 -56.90 -48.77 -10.42
CA HIS A 524 -58.07 -48.08 -10.97
C HIS A 524 -58.61 -48.75 -12.25
N ASP A 525 -57.76 -49.17 -13.17
CA ASP A 525 -58.15 -49.90 -14.41
C ASP A 525 -58.68 -51.32 -14.13
N GLY A 526 -58.44 -51.86 -12.93
CA GLY A 526 -59.01 -53.13 -12.46
C GLY A 526 -60.43 -53.04 -11.91
N GLN A 527 -61.01 -51.83 -11.79
CA GLN A 527 -62.27 -51.55 -11.09
C GLN A 527 -63.42 -51.03 -11.99
N GLU A 528 -63.33 -51.18 -13.32
CA GLU A 528 -64.48 -50.97 -14.22
C GLU A 528 -65.49 -52.13 -14.09
N ASP A 529 -66.37 -52.05 -13.09
CA ASP A 529 -67.76 -52.57 -13.04
C ASP A 529 -68.21 -52.87 -11.59
N VAL A 530 -67.92 -51.96 -10.64
CA VAL A 530 -68.43 -52.10 -9.27
C VAL A 530 -69.52 -51.06 -9.02
N SER A 531 -70.76 -51.54 -8.88
CA SER A 531 -71.95 -50.75 -8.55
C SER A 531 -71.74 -49.99 -7.23
N PRO A 532 -72.26 -48.76 -7.06
CA PRO A 532 -72.15 -48.00 -5.81
C PRO A 532 -72.59 -48.78 -4.55
N ASP A 533 -73.54 -49.71 -4.69
CA ASP A 533 -73.99 -50.57 -3.58
C ASP A 533 -72.97 -51.68 -3.22
N ASP A 534 -72.12 -52.08 -4.18
CA ASP A 534 -71.01 -53.01 -3.96
C ASP A 534 -69.78 -52.28 -3.40
N ILE A 535 -69.64 -50.96 -3.63
CA ILE A 535 -68.59 -50.11 -3.04
C ILE A 535 -68.81 -49.95 -1.53
N ASP A 536 -70.04 -49.79 -1.05
CA ASP A 536 -70.31 -49.74 0.40
C ASP A 536 -70.08 -51.09 1.09
N ALA A 537 -70.37 -52.20 0.40
CA ALA A 537 -70.05 -53.55 0.89
C ALA A 537 -68.54 -53.84 0.85
N LEU A 538 -67.83 -53.35 -0.17
CA LEU A 538 -66.38 -53.44 -0.29
C LEU A 538 -65.65 -52.49 0.66
N LEU A 539 -66.16 -51.31 0.99
CA LEU A 539 -65.59 -50.43 2.00
C LEU A 539 -65.79 -50.97 3.42
N ALA A 540 -66.94 -51.61 3.70
CA ALA A 540 -67.15 -52.32 4.95
C ALA A 540 -66.26 -53.58 5.07
N ASN A 541 -66.02 -54.28 3.95
CA ASN A 541 -65.10 -55.43 3.92
C ASN A 541 -63.63 -54.98 3.89
N ALA A 542 -63.30 -53.86 3.26
CA ALA A 542 -61.98 -53.25 3.23
C ALA A 542 -61.63 -52.61 4.57
N GLY A 543 -62.60 -52.12 5.35
CA GLY A 543 -62.37 -51.73 6.74
C GLY A 543 -61.98 -52.94 7.60
N ASN A 544 -62.66 -54.08 7.44
CA ASN A 544 -62.30 -55.31 8.13
C ASN A 544 -60.99 -55.92 7.60
N ILE A 545 -60.71 -55.83 6.29
CA ILE A 545 -59.46 -56.30 5.68
C ILE A 545 -58.31 -55.32 5.98
N LEU A 546 -58.53 -54.02 6.13
CA LEU A 546 -57.50 -53.09 6.60
C LEU A 546 -57.22 -53.30 8.08
N ASP A 547 -58.20 -53.59 8.91
CA ASP A 547 -57.92 -53.99 10.30
C ASP A 547 -57.22 -55.36 10.36
N GLU A 548 -57.58 -56.32 9.50
CA GLU A 548 -56.97 -57.66 9.44
C GLU A 548 -55.61 -57.66 8.72
N VAL A 549 -55.37 -56.79 7.73
CA VAL A 549 -54.09 -56.60 7.02
C VAL A 549 -53.20 -55.61 7.75
N ASN A 550 -53.71 -54.69 8.56
CA ASN A 550 -52.86 -53.89 9.44
C ASN A 550 -52.41 -54.73 10.65
N ASP A 551 -53.26 -55.63 11.16
CA ASP A 551 -52.81 -56.65 12.12
C ASP A 551 -51.91 -57.71 11.46
N ASP A 552 -52.24 -58.26 10.27
CA ASP A 552 -51.46 -59.30 9.59
C ASP A 552 -50.24 -58.79 8.81
N ALA A 553 -50.18 -57.54 8.33
CA ALA A 553 -48.96 -56.98 7.72
C ALA A 553 -47.98 -56.49 8.78
N VAL A 554 -48.46 -56.04 9.94
CA VAL A 554 -47.60 -55.90 11.14
C VAL A 554 -47.15 -57.29 11.58
N LYS A 555 -48.00 -58.32 11.51
CA LYS A 555 -47.63 -59.71 11.84
C LYS A 555 -46.81 -60.45 10.80
N ASP A 556 -46.81 -60.11 9.51
CA ASP A 556 -46.08 -60.82 8.45
C ASP A 556 -44.77 -60.11 8.10
N LYS A 557 -44.68 -58.77 8.25
CA LYS A 557 -43.36 -58.10 8.29
C LYS A 557 -42.63 -58.29 9.62
N ALA A 558 -43.35 -58.52 10.73
CA ALA A 558 -42.75 -59.03 11.97
C ALA A 558 -42.76 -60.57 12.07
N GLY A 559 -43.42 -61.28 11.15
CA GLY A 559 -43.73 -62.72 11.28
C GLY A 559 -42.62 -63.68 10.92
N GLY A 560 -41.52 -63.15 10.38
CA GLY A 560 -40.28 -63.88 10.22
C GLY A 560 -39.28 -63.65 11.37
N MET A 561 -39.49 -62.60 12.19
CA MET A 561 -38.65 -62.30 13.35
C MET A 561 -39.34 -62.87 14.58
N GLU A 562 -38.68 -63.79 15.30
CA GLU A 562 -39.19 -64.24 16.59
C GLU A 562 -39.43 -63.00 17.48
N GLU A 563 -40.44 -63.00 18.36
CA GLU A 563 -40.76 -61.87 19.26
C GLU A 563 -39.52 -61.33 20.02
N GLU A 564 -38.52 -62.19 20.18
CA GLU A 564 -37.21 -61.92 20.75
C GLU A 564 -36.28 -61.09 19.82
N GLU A 565 -36.35 -61.28 18.50
CA GLU A 565 -35.59 -60.50 17.51
C GLU A 565 -36.18 -59.10 17.32
N PHE A 566 -37.51 -58.95 17.27
CA PHE A 566 -38.14 -57.62 17.24
C PHE A 566 -37.82 -56.82 18.52
N LYS A 567 -37.83 -57.50 19.68
CA LYS A 567 -37.41 -56.88 20.93
C LYS A 567 -35.94 -56.47 20.92
N GLN A 568 -35.04 -57.30 20.37
CA GLN A 568 -33.63 -56.94 20.23
C GLN A 568 -33.41 -55.77 19.27
N VAL A 569 -34.12 -55.72 18.14
CA VAL A 569 -34.02 -54.61 17.19
C VAL A 569 -34.58 -53.32 17.78
N SER A 570 -35.72 -53.38 18.49
CA SER A 570 -36.27 -52.22 19.19
C SER A 570 -35.37 -51.73 20.32
N GLU A 571 -34.78 -52.63 21.12
CA GLU A 571 -33.78 -52.27 22.14
C GLU A 571 -32.51 -51.67 21.50
N TYR A 572 -32.06 -52.19 20.35
CA TYR A 572 -30.91 -51.65 19.62
C TYR A 572 -31.20 -50.26 19.06
N ILE A 573 -32.33 -50.07 18.36
CA ILE A 573 -32.71 -48.79 17.78
C ILE A 573 -32.92 -47.74 18.86
N ASN A 574 -33.64 -48.06 19.94
CA ASN A 574 -33.84 -47.11 21.04
C ASN A 574 -32.51 -46.72 21.70
N LYS A 575 -31.60 -47.69 21.87
CA LYS A 575 -30.26 -47.40 22.40
C LYS A 575 -29.42 -46.54 21.46
N GLU A 576 -29.52 -46.76 20.15
CA GLU A 576 -28.80 -45.96 19.17
C GLU A 576 -29.35 -44.52 19.12
N ILE A 577 -30.68 -44.37 19.13
CA ILE A 577 -31.34 -43.06 19.24
C ILE A 577 -30.94 -42.35 20.54
N ASP A 578 -30.94 -43.05 21.67
CA ASP A 578 -30.53 -42.45 22.96
C ASP A 578 -29.06 -41.99 22.92
N ASN A 579 -28.16 -42.75 22.28
CA ASN A 579 -26.76 -42.34 22.11
C ASN A 579 -26.63 -41.11 21.20
N GLU A 580 -27.38 -41.08 20.10
CA GLU A 580 -27.35 -39.98 19.13
C GLU A 580 -27.95 -38.70 19.74
N VAL A 581 -29.02 -38.82 20.53
CA VAL A 581 -29.58 -37.71 21.31
C VAL A 581 -28.57 -37.20 22.33
N GLU A 582 -27.87 -38.07 23.08
CA GLU A 582 -26.82 -37.66 24.00
C GLU A 582 -25.66 -36.94 23.29
N GLU A 583 -25.28 -37.39 22.09
CA GLU A 583 -24.23 -36.76 21.29
C GLU A 583 -24.66 -35.38 20.79
N LEU A 584 -25.89 -35.25 20.28
CA LEU A 584 -26.46 -33.97 19.86
C LEU A 584 -26.64 -32.99 21.02
N GLU A 585 -26.96 -33.47 22.23
CA GLU A 585 -27.00 -32.64 23.44
C GLU A 585 -25.61 -32.13 23.83
N ARG A 586 -24.57 -32.96 23.71
CA ARG A 586 -23.17 -32.53 23.93
C ARG A 586 -22.73 -31.51 22.89
N GLN A 587 -23.00 -31.76 21.61
CA GLN A 587 -22.67 -30.82 20.54
C GLN A 587 -23.38 -29.47 20.73
N ASN A 588 -24.68 -29.47 21.04
CA ASN A 588 -25.41 -28.23 21.34
C ASN A 588 -24.85 -27.50 22.56
N LYS A 589 -24.39 -28.23 23.58
CA LYS A 589 -23.77 -27.62 24.75
C LYS A 589 -22.44 -26.94 24.41
N ASP A 590 -21.57 -27.64 23.69
CA ASP A 590 -20.27 -27.11 23.27
C ASP A 590 -20.44 -25.89 22.35
N LEU A 591 -21.38 -25.95 21.40
CA LEU A 591 -21.68 -24.86 20.48
C LEU A 591 -22.28 -23.63 21.20
N ASN A 592 -23.05 -23.83 22.27
CA ASN A 592 -23.52 -22.72 23.12
C ASN A 592 -22.39 -22.10 23.94
N GLU A 593 -21.43 -22.90 24.42
CA GLU A 593 -20.24 -22.40 25.12
C GLU A 593 -19.35 -21.58 24.19
N GLU A 594 -19.14 -22.04 22.94
CA GLU A 594 -18.42 -21.29 21.91
C GLU A 594 -19.15 -20.00 21.54
N LEU A 595 -20.48 -20.04 21.36
CA LEU A 595 -21.29 -18.86 21.09
C LEU A 595 -21.18 -17.83 22.23
N GLN A 596 -21.14 -18.29 23.48
CA GLN A 596 -20.97 -17.41 24.63
C GLN A 596 -19.58 -16.79 24.69
N GLN A 597 -18.52 -17.55 24.42
CA GLN A 597 -17.15 -17.03 24.32
C GLN A 597 -17.02 -16.01 23.19
N SER A 598 -17.65 -16.26 22.03
CA SER A 598 -17.66 -15.32 20.91
C SER A 598 -18.38 -14.01 21.25
N LYS A 599 -19.46 -14.06 22.06
CA LYS A 599 -20.16 -12.85 22.53
C LYS A 599 -19.29 -12.04 23.50
N GLU A 600 -18.64 -12.70 24.45
CA GLU A 600 -17.72 -12.03 25.39
C GLU A 600 -16.53 -11.38 24.66
N LEU A 601 -16.01 -12.04 23.61
CA LEU A 601 -14.97 -11.49 22.76
C LEU A 601 -15.46 -10.26 21.98
N LEU A 602 -16.68 -10.31 21.43
CA LEU A 602 -17.29 -9.19 20.70
C LEU A 602 -17.49 -7.99 21.62
N ASP A 603 -18.02 -8.19 22.83
CA ASP A 603 -18.20 -7.14 23.83
C ASP A 603 -16.86 -6.50 24.22
N THR A 604 -15.81 -7.32 24.37
CA THR A 604 -14.44 -6.83 24.65
C THR A 604 -13.90 -5.98 23.49
N LYS A 605 -14.09 -6.43 22.25
CA LYS A 605 -13.66 -5.69 21.06
C LYS A 605 -14.44 -4.39 20.87
N GLN A 606 -15.72 -4.38 21.21
CA GLN A 606 -16.53 -3.16 21.20
C GLN A 606 -16.04 -2.16 22.24
N ALA A 607 -15.68 -2.60 23.45
CA ALA A 607 -15.10 -1.73 24.47
C ALA A 607 -13.73 -1.17 24.07
N GLU A 608 -12.87 -1.98 23.45
CA GLU A 608 -11.58 -1.51 22.90
C GLU A 608 -11.77 -0.45 21.80
N LEU A 609 -12.78 -0.63 20.94
CA LEU A 609 -13.11 0.34 19.88
C LEU A 609 -13.62 1.66 20.47
N GLU A 610 -14.50 1.60 21.49
CA GLU A 610 -14.98 2.79 22.20
C GLU A 610 -13.83 3.56 22.85
N GLN A 611 -12.89 2.86 23.51
CA GLN A 611 -11.70 3.48 24.08
C GLN A 611 -10.84 4.17 23.00
N ALA A 612 -10.60 3.51 21.87
CA ALA A 612 -9.82 4.09 20.77
C ALA A 612 -10.49 5.34 20.17
N LEU A 613 -11.83 5.36 20.10
CA LEU A 613 -12.59 6.53 19.65
C LEU A 613 -12.49 7.71 20.62
N ASP A 614 -12.49 7.46 21.93
CA ASP A 614 -12.31 8.51 22.93
C ASP A 614 -10.89 9.08 22.91
N GLU A 615 -9.87 8.23 22.73
CA GLU A 615 -8.48 8.68 22.52
C GLU A 615 -8.33 9.52 21.23
N TYR A 616 -9.03 9.14 20.16
CA TYR A 616 -9.06 9.92 18.91
C TYR A 616 -9.71 11.29 19.12
N ARG A 617 -10.86 11.34 19.81
CA ARG A 617 -11.54 12.61 20.14
C ARG A 617 -10.67 13.53 20.98
N GLN A 618 -9.91 12.98 21.93
CA GLN A 618 -8.97 13.76 22.74
C GLN A 618 -7.88 14.37 21.86
N LYS A 619 -7.26 13.59 20.97
CA LYS A 619 -6.25 14.09 20.03
C LYS A 619 -6.81 15.13 19.06
N GLU A 620 -8.06 14.98 18.63
CA GLU A 620 -8.72 15.97 17.78
C GLU A 620 -8.90 17.32 18.53
N GLN A 621 -9.26 17.29 19.81
CA GLN A 621 -9.35 18.50 20.64
C GLN A 621 -7.97 19.16 20.86
N GLU A 622 -6.93 18.36 21.10
CA GLU A 622 -5.55 18.85 21.20
C GLU A 622 -5.11 19.52 19.88
N TYR A 623 -5.40 18.91 18.73
CA TYR A 623 -5.11 19.47 17.42
C TYR A 623 -5.86 20.78 17.18
N LYS A 624 -7.15 20.86 17.53
CA LYS A 624 -7.93 22.11 17.43
C LYS A 624 -7.35 23.23 18.29
N SER A 625 -6.87 22.90 19.50
CA SER A 625 -6.19 23.88 20.36
C SER A 625 -4.87 24.36 19.76
N LEU A 626 -4.08 23.47 19.16
CA LEU A 626 -2.83 23.83 18.47
C LEU A 626 -3.07 24.72 17.25
N VAL A 627 -4.10 24.44 16.45
CA VAL A 627 -4.49 25.28 15.31
C VAL A 627 -4.87 26.69 15.80
N GLN A 628 -5.67 26.80 16.86
CA GLN A 628 -6.04 28.10 17.42
C GLN A 628 -4.81 28.89 17.91
N GLN A 629 -3.83 28.23 18.54
CA GLN A 629 -2.58 28.87 18.95
C GLN A 629 -1.73 29.31 17.76
N LEU A 630 -1.78 28.60 16.63
CA LEU A 630 -1.09 28.99 15.40
C LEU A 630 -1.75 30.22 14.77
N ASP A 631 -3.08 30.26 14.71
CA ASP A 631 -3.83 31.41 14.21
C ASP A 631 -3.53 32.68 15.03
N GLU A 632 -3.49 32.57 16.36
CA GLU A 632 -3.11 33.68 17.26
C GLU A 632 -1.66 34.14 17.01
N LYS A 633 -0.74 33.21 16.75
CA LYS A 633 0.65 33.54 16.41
C LYS A 633 0.78 34.19 15.04
N GLU A 634 0.00 33.75 14.05
CA GLU A 634 -0.04 34.34 12.72
C GLU A 634 -0.59 35.77 12.76
N GLU A 635 -1.67 36.02 13.51
CA GLU A 635 -2.20 37.37 13.73
C GLU A 635 -1.15 38.29 14.37
N ASN A 636 -0.41 37.79 15.37
CA ASN A 636 0.68 38.53 16.00
C ASN A 636 1.86 38.79 15.06
N LEU A 637 2.18 37.85 14.17
CA LEU A 637 3.20 38.03 13.14
C LEU A 637 2.79 39.11 12.14
N GLN A 638 1.54 39.09 11.68
CA GLN A 638 0.99 40.10 10.77
C GLN A 638 1.03 41.51 11.39
N LYS A 639 0.66 41.64 12.67
CA LYS A 639 0.79 42.92 13.40
C LYS A 639 2.24 43.42 13.42
N LYS A 640 3.20 42.55 13.73
CA LYS A 640 4.63 42.90 13.73
C LYS A 640 5.15 43.26 12.34
N GLN A 641 4.66 42.60 11.30
CA GLN A 641 5.03 42.92 9.93
C GLN A 641 4.50 44.30 9.52
N GLN A 642 3.28 44.64 9.92
CA GLN A 642 2.71 45.97 9.72
C GLN A 642 3.49 47.06 10.51
N GLU A 643 3.90 46.78 11.75
CA GLU A 643 4.78 47.67 12.52
C GLU A 643 6.13 47.88 11.81
N LEU A 644 6.73 46.83 11.25
CA LEU A 644 7.97 46.92 10.50
C LEU A 644 7.82 47.77 9.23
N GLU A 645 6.73 47.59 8.48
CA GLU A 645 6.42 48.40 7.30
C GLU A 645 6.27 49.89 7.66
N ASN A 646 5.61 50.19 8.79
CA ASN A 646 5.50 51.57 9.29
C ASN A 646 6.88 52.16 9.62
N VAL A 647 7.75 51.40 10.30
CA VAL A 647 9.12 51.85 10.62
C VAL A 647 9.95 52.04 9.34
N GLN A 648 9.80 51.17 8.34
CA GLN A 648 10.47 51.34 7.05
C GLN A 648 10.00 52.60 6.31
N ALA A 649 8.70 52.90 6.35
CA ALA A 649 8.17 54.14 5.77
C ALA A 649 8.70 55.39 6.50
N GLU A 650 8.83 55.35 7.84
CA GLU A 650 9.45 56.43 8.61
C GLU A 650 10.93 56.61 8.26
N LEU A 651 11.68 55.51 8.09
CA LEU A 651 13.09 55.56 7.65
C LEU A 651 13.25 56.16 6.26
N GLN A 652 12.39 55.78 5.31
CA GLN A 652 12.41 56.37 3.95
C GLN A 652 12.11 57.88 4.00
N SER A 653 11.12 58.29 4.78
CA SER A 653 10.81 59.72 5.00
C SER A 653 11.99 60.49 5.58
N MET A 654 12.70 59.92 6.56
CA MET A 654 13.91 60.52 7.11
C MET A 654 15.08 60.58 6.10
N GLN A 655 15.23 59.56 5.24
CA GLN A 655 16.23 59.57 4.17
C GLN A 655 15.96 60.67 3.15
N GLU A 656 14.70 60.85 2.73
CA GLU A 656 14.29 61.95 1.85
C GLU A 656 14.59 63.32 2.48
N GLU A 657 14.34 63.49 3.79
CA GLU A 657 14.66 64.74 4.51
C GLU A 657 16.19 65.00 4.58
N ILE A 658 16.99 63.95 4.73
CA ILE A 658 18.47 64.05 4.71
C ILE A 658 18.94 64.46 3.31
N GLU A 659 18.45 63.81 2.25
CA GLU A 659 18.79 64.15 0.87
C GLU A 659 18.41 65.59 0.52
N GLU A 660 17.25 66.06 0.99
CA GLU A 660 16.84 67.46 0.82
C GLU A 660 17.83 68.41 1.52
N LYS A 661 18.22 68.12 2.76
CA LYS A 661 19.20 68.91 3.52
C LYS A 661 20.58 68.92 2.87
N ASP A 662 21.05 67.79 2.35
CA ASP A 662 22.32 67.69 1.64
C ASP A 662 22.29 68.52 0.34
N SER A 663 21.16 68.49 -0.39
CA SER A 663 20.97 69.33 -1.58
C SER A 663 21.02 70.83 -1.27
N LEU A 664 20.44 71.24 -0.14
CA LEU A 664 20.48 72.62 0.35
C LEU A 664 21.90 73.02 0.76
N TYR A 665 22.63 72.12 1.44
CA TYR A 665 24.01 72.34 1.84
C TYR A 665 24.92 72.56 0.62
N GLU A 666 24.83 71.72 -0.41
CA GLU A 666 25.62 71.88 -1.63
C GLU A 666 25.26 73.16 -2.40
N ARG A 667 23.98 73.58 -2.39
CA ARG A 667 23.58 74.89 -2.94
C ARG A 667 24.22 76.05 -2.17
N LEU A 668 24.15 76.04 -0.84
CA LEU A 668 24.76 77.05 0.04
C LEU A 668 26.28 77.13 -0.14
N LYS A 669 26.95 75.98 -0.21
CA LYS A 669 28.39 75.87 -0.45
C LYS A 669 28.79 76.50 -1.79
N LYS A 670 27.99 76.27 -2.84
CA LYS A 670 28.19 76.89 -4.16
C LYS A 670 28.00 78.41 -4.14
N GLU A 671 26.98 78.91 -3.44
CA GLU A 671 26.76 80.35 -3.25
C GLU A 671 27.90 81.01 -2.47
N TYR A 672 28.40 80.34 -1.43
CA TYR A 672 29.56 80.82 -0.66
C TYR A 672 30.82 80.95 -1.52
N ALA A 673 31.14 79.91 -2.31
CA ALA A 673 32.27 79.94 -3.23
C ALA A 673 32.14 81.07 -4.28
N GLN A 674 30.92 81.36 -4.76
CA GLN A 674 30.68 82.49 -5.66
C GLN A 674 30.91 83.85 -4.97
N MET A 675 30.52 84.01 -3.71
CA MET A 675 30.79 85.22 -2.94
C MET A 675 32.29 85.41 -2.64
N GLU A 676 33.03 84.35 -2.33
CA GLU A 676 34.49 84.41 -2.18
C GLU A 676 35.17 84.84 -3.48
N HIS A 677 34.76 84.29 -4.63
CA HIS A 677 35.30 84.73 -5.92
C HIS A 677 34.99 86.20 -6.24
N ALA A 678 33.77 86.67 -5.95
CA ALA A 678 33.39 88.06 -6.17
C ALA A 678 34.17 89.04 -5.29
N THR A 679 34.45 88.67 -4.04
CA THR A 679 35.24 89.52 -3.12
C THR A 679 36.73 89.58 -3.49
N VAL A 680 37.29 88.52 -4.09
CA VAL A 680 38.65 88.54 -4.64
C VAL A 680 38.76 89.42 -5.89
N GLU A 681 37.71 89.56 -6.70
CA GLU A 681 37.71 90.47 -7.87
C GLU A 681 37.57 91.96 -7.50
N GLU A 682 36.98 92.28 -6.34
CA GLU A 682 36.82 93.67 -5.87
C GLU A 682 38.06 94.25 -5.16
N VAL A 683 39.00 93.41 -4.71
CA VAL A 683 40.24 93.80 -4.01
C VAL A 683 41.41 93.88 -4.97
#